data_AF-A0A6P5ZWQ6-F1
#
_entry.id   AF-A0A6P5ZWQ6-F1
#
_cell.length_a   1.000
_cell.length_b   1.000
_cell.length_c   1.000
_cell.angle_alpha   90.00
_cell.angle_beta   90.00
_cell.angle_gamma   90.00
#
_symmetry.space_group_name_H-M   'P 1'
#
loop_
_entity.id
_entity.type
_entity.pdbx_description
1 polymer ?
#
loop_
_entity_poly.entity_id
_entity_poly.type
_entity_poly.pdbx_seq_one_letter_code
_entity_poly.pdbx_strand_id
1 'polypeptide(L)'
;MVAFGKKLKESQIQDWQGYYINYKMLKKKVNRYAQQLEVGAEDHSYVLKDFSRMLDTQIEKIVLFLLEQQGQLASRLSELREQHDEILQQPDGSKISELQEAYRGVGNDLLRLLFFVEMNATGLRKILKKFDKRFGYRFTNYYVKTRANHPYSQLRQVFRHVGIGAVVGAISRNLADLQAHQGNYISIYDQPALSHPDPVIHSIKAAVNRLSNSTNFFEFLGKHAFIMQDDLPTPSEDDGAEQRYHFMSLLLNLVNTFLYMVNTYIIVPTADDYSLSLGAAATVCGVVIGSMAVAQVFSSVYFSAWSNRSYLRPLVFSSVVLLIGNTLYALAYDLNSIAVLLVGRLFCGLGSARAVNRRYISDCVPHKLRMQASAGFVSASALGMACGPALASLFQTDFKIYKLTFNQDTLPGWIMVLSWIVYLLWLWISFREPPQEIKENRTPREEPTLSVLGSSVNYTVENGFTRPLLLNMESKQQGQNEDQEYDDGEEDSCEKAHKPVTSIVSAYRLLTPSVKVQLFVYFMLKYAMEILLAEASVITAYYFIWSTSSVAIFLACLGLTVLPVNIIVGTYISNMFEERQVLLASEIMVLIGILLSFHIGIPYSVPQYVGSALITFVSAEVLEGVNLSLLSRVMSSRLSRGTYNGGLLSTEAGTLARVIADGTITLSGYLGVGRLLNVTLIPSLFICITSIIATCFTYNSLY
;
A
#
# COMPACT_ATOMS: atom_id res chain seq x y z
N MET A 1 23.34 26.98 7.64
CA MET A 1 23.73 26.15 6.46
C MET A 1 25.23 26.22 6.08
N VAL A 2 26.15 26.58 7.01
CA VAL A 2 27.58 26.88 6.70
C VAL A 2 28.54 25.71 7.03
N ALA A 3 28.14 24.72 7.83
CA ALA A 3 29.07 23.75 8.42
C ALA A 3 29.48 22.54 7.55
N PHE A 4 28.72 22.17 6.50
CA PHE A 4 28.99 20.90 5.82
C PHE A 4 30.28 20.87 5.00
N GLY A 5 30.62 21.96 4.30
CA GLY A 5 31.86 21.99 3.50
C GLY A 5 33.12 21.93 4.37
N LYS A 6 33.04 22.44 5.61
CA LYS A 6 34.12 22.37 6.61
C LYS A 6 34.19 20.96 7.22
N LYS A 7 33.05 20.41 7.65
CA LYS A 7 32.92 19.03 8.12
C LYS A 7 33.41 18.00 7.10
N LEU A 8 33.05 18.16 5.82
CA LEU A 8 33.52 17.28 4.74
C LEU A 8 35.04 17.29 4.63
N LYS A 9 35.68 18.46 4.74
CA LYS A 9 37.13 18.59 4.65
C LYS A 9 37.85 18.02 5.90
N GLU A 10 37.26 18.19 7.07
CA GLU A 10 37.82 17.72 8.36
C GLU A 10 37.63 16.21 8.56
N SER A 11 36.54 15.64 8.05
CA SER A 11 36.22 14.22 8.18
C SER A 11 36.67 13.38 6.98
N GLN A 12 37.47 13.93 6.06
CA GLN A 12 38.00 13.19 4.91
C GLN A 12 39.10 12.22 5.34
N ILE A 13 39.01 10.98 4.86
CA ILE A 13 40.12 10.02 4.94
C ILE A 13 41.28 10.57 4.11
N GLN A 14 42.46 10.76 4.73
CA GLN A 14 43.60 11.45 4.12
C GLN A 14 44.04 10.81 2.79
N ASP A 15 44.09 9.47 2.75
CA ASP A 15 44.49 8.71 1.56
C ASP A 15 43.52 8.88 0.38
N TRP A 16 42.25 9.22 0.65
CA TRP A 16 41.18 9.21 -0.35
C TRP A 16 40.68 10.61 -0.73
N GLN A 17 41.35 11.67 -0.28
CA GLN A 17 40.92 13.06 -0.46
C GLN A 17 40.60 13.42 -1.93
N GLY A 18 41.35 12.88 -2.89
CA GLY A 18 41.15 13.12 -4.32
C GLY A 18 39.82 12.59 -4.87
N TYR A 19 39.25 11.55 -4.26
CA TYR A 19 38.07 10.84 -4.76
C TYR A 19 36.75 11.38 -4.20
N TYR A 20 36.79 12.20 -3.14
CA TYR A 20 35.58 12.84 -2.61
C TYR A 20 34.99 13.87 -3.57
N ILE A 21 33.68 14.07 -3.50
CA ILE A 21 32.97 15.13 -4.23
C ILE A 21 33.56 16.50 -3.92
N ASN A 22 33.91 17.26 -4.96
CA ASN A 22 34.40 18.62 -4.79
C ASN A 22 33.25 19.60 -4.53
N TYR A 23 32.64 19.50 -3.34
CA TYR A 23 31.49 20.29 -2.94
C TYR A 23 31.76 21.80 -2.97
N LYS A 24 32.99 22.22 -2.65
CA LYS A 24 33.40 23.63 -2.67
C LYS A 24 33.39 24.19 -4.09
N MET A 25 33.94 23.45 -5.06
CA MET A 25 33.94 23.84 -6.47
C MET A 25 32.50 23.91 -7.01
N LEU A 26 31.69 22.89 -6.78
CA LEU A 26 30.29 22.88 -7.22
C LEU A 26 29.48 24.04 -6.61
N LYS A 27 29.65 24.31 -5.31
CA LYS A 27 29.00 25.43 -4.64
C LYS A 27 29.39 26.79 -5.25
N LYS A 28 30.66 26.99 -5.59
CA LYS A 28 31.12 28.21 -6.27
C LYS A 28 30.46 28.37 -7.63
N LYS A 29 30.36 27.28 -8.40
CA LYS A 29 29.68 27.28 -9.71
C LYS A 29 28.20 27.60 -9.61
N VAL A 30 27.47 26.98 -8.67
CA VAL A 30 26.06 27.30 -8.40
C VAL A 30 25.86 28.78 -8.09
N ASN A 31 26.75 29.40 -7.31
CA ASN A 31 26.67 30.83 -7.03
C ASN A 31 26.98 31.69 -8.27
N ARG A 32 27.92 31.27 -9.12
CA ARG A 32 28.28 31.98 -10.35
C ARG A 32 27.14 31.97 -11.37
N TYR A 33 26.49 30.82 -11.58
CA TYR A 33 25.32 30.73 -12.45
C TYR A 33 24.19 31.64 -11.98
N ALA A 34 23.97 31.76 -10.66
CA ALA A 34 22.97 32.68 -10.11
C ALA A 34 23.27 34.15 -10.48
N GLN A 35 24.53 34.56 -10.38
CA GLN A 35 24.95 35.91 -10.77
C GLN A 35 24.86 36.16 -12.29
N GLN A 36 25.16 35.15 -13.11
CA GLN A 36 25.12 35.26 -14.58
C GLN A 36 23.67 35.30 -15.13
N LEU A 37 22.75 34.62 -14.45
CA LEU A 37 21.32 34.63 -14.76
C LEU A 37 20.64 35.97 -14.36
N GLU A 38 21.04 36.57 -13.24
CA GLU A 38 20.59 37.92 -12.85
C GLU A 38 21.01 39.02 -13.85
N VAL A 39 22.15 38.82 -14.54
CA VAL A 39 22.70 39.75 -15.54
C VAL A 39 22.18 39.45 -16.96
N GLY A 40 21.35 38.42 -17.14
CA GLY A 40 20.80 38.02 -18.45
C GLY A 40 21.83 37.48 -19.44
N ALA A 41 22.98 37.00 -18.96
CA ALA A 41 24.14 36.67 -19.80
C ALA A 41 24.17 35.20 -20.30
N GLU A 42 23.39 34.28 -19.72
CA GLU A 42 23.40 32.86 -20.10
C GLU A 42 21.99 32.26 -20.17
N ASP A 43 21.75 31.41 -21.18
CA ASP A 43 20.52 30.64 -21.33
C ASP A 43 20.37 29.57 -20.23
N HIS A 44 19.15 29.46 -19.68
CA HIS A 44 18.79 28.49 -18.64
C HIS A 44 19.12 27.03 -19.02
N SER A 45 18.96 26.68 -20.30
CA SER A 45 19.28 25.33 -20.82
C SER A 45 20.77 25.00 -20.72
N TYR A 46 21.64 26.00 -20.95
CA TYR A 46 23.08 25.84 -20.85
C TYR A 46 23.52 25.54 -19.41
N VAL A 47 22.99 26.29 -18.44
CA VAL A 47 23.28 26.11 -17.01
C VAL A 47 22.92 24.70 -16.53
N LEU A 48 21.74 24.21 -16.92
CA LEU A 48 21.28 22.86 -16.56
C LEU A 48 22.19 21.78 -17.16
N LYS A 49 22.57 21.93 -18.44
CA LYS A 49 23.43 20.96 -19.15
C LYS A 49 24.85 20.95 -18.61
N ASP A 50 25.45 22.12 -18.39
CA ASP A 50 26.82 22.24 -17.89
C ASP A 50 26.92 21.72 -16.45
N PHE A 51 25.98 22.10 -15.58
CA PHE A 51 25.97 21.60 -14.19
C PHE A 51 25.70 20.10 -14.12
N SER A 52 24.82 19.56 -14.98
CA SER A 52 24.60 18.12 -15.10
C SER A 52 25.88 17.37 -15.46
N ARG A 53 26.61 17.84 -16.48
CA ARG A 53 27.88 17.24 -16.91
C ARG A 53 28.91 17.27 -15.77
N MET A 54 29.00 18.38 -15.05
CA MET A 54 29.91 18.49 -13.90
C MET A 54 29.57 17.52 -12.78
N LEU A 55 28.28 17.31 -12.49
CA LEU A 55 27.85 16.31 -11.52
C LEU A 55 28.15 14.89 -11.99
N ASP A 56 27.89 14.59 -13.26
CA ASP A 56 28.17 13.27 -13.85
C ASP A 56 29.68 12.93 -13.70
N THR A 57 30.59 13.86 -14.02
CA THR A 57 32.05 13.66 -13.82
C THR A 57 32.44 13.45 -12.36
N GLN A 58 31.77 14.11 -11.41
CA GLN A 58 32.05 13.89 -9.99
C GLN A 58 31.55 12.51 -9.52
N ILE A 59 30.38 12.08 -9.99
CA ILE A 59 29.81 10.76 -9.68
C ILE A 59 30.70 9.67 -10.27
N GLU A 60 31.11 9.81 -11.52
CA GLU A 60 32.01 8.87 -12.20
C GLU A 60 33.28 8.63 -11.38
N LYS A 61 33.93 9.70 -10.95
CA LYS A 61 35.13 9.63 -10.11
C LYS A 61 34.90 8.82 -8.81
N ILE A 62 33.77 9.05 -8.15
CA ILE A 62 33.41 8.36 -6.90
C ILE A 62 33.16 6.88 -7.17
N VAL A 63 32.48 6.58 -8.27
CA VAL A 63 32.09 5.22 -8.65
C VAL A 63 33.28 4.37 -9.08
N LEU A 64 34.17 4.91 -9.91
CA LEU A 64 35.37 4.19 -10.33
C LEU A 64 36.24 3.82 -9.12
N PHE A 65 36.39 4.75 -8.18
CA PHE A 65 37.12 4.49 -6.94
C PHE A 65 36.41 3.45 -6.05
N LEU A 66 35.07 3.51 -5.94
CA LEU A 66 34.29 2.51 -5.21
C LEU A 66 34.51 1.11 -5.79
N LEU A 67 34.47 0.96 -7.12
CA LEU A 67 34.70 -0.32 -7.80
C LEU A 67 36.11 -0.85 -7.57
N GLU A 68 37.12 0.03 -7.63
CA GLU A 68 38.52 -0.33 -7.34
C GLU A 68 38.68 -0.86 -5.91
N GLN A 69 38.12 -0.16 -4.92
CA GLN A 69 38.19 -0.58 -3.51
C GLN A 69 37.40 -1.87 -3.25
N GLN A 70 36.25 -2.06 -3.90
CA GLN A 70 35.51 -3.32 -3.83
C GLN A 70 36.32 -4.48 -4.41
N GLY A 71 37.03 -4.27 -5.52
CA GLY A 71 37.92 -5.26 -6.12
C GLY A 71 39.08 -5.65 -5.20
N GLN A 72 39.70 -4.67 -4.54
CA GLN A 72 40.76 -4.91 -3.55
C GLN A 72 40.27 -5.72 -2.35
N LEU A 73 39.10 -5.38 -1.80
CA LEU A 73 38.48 -6.15 -0.71
C LEU A 73 38.14 -7.58 -1.14
N ALA A 74 37.64 -7.75 -2.37
CA ALA A 74 37.31 -9.07 -2.91
C ALA A 74 38.56 -9.94 -3.11
N SER A 75 39.65 -9.40 -3.65
CA SER A 75 40.93 -10.11 -3.81
C SER A 75 41.45 -10.58 -2.46
N ARG A 76 41.49 -9.67 -1.47
CA ARG A 76 41.98 -9.98 -0.13
C ARG A 76 41.11 -11.01 0.57
N LEU A 77 39.79 -10.99 0.38
CA LEU A 77 38.90 -12.04 0.89
C LEU A 77 39.13 -13.40 0.22
N SER A 78 39.49 -13.43 -1.06
CA SER A 78 39.85 -14.65 -1.78
C SER A 78 41.14 -15.24 -1.21
N GLU A 79 42.18 -14.42 -1.03
CA GLU A 79 43.46 -14.83 -0.45
C GLU A 79 43.29 -15.37 0.99
N LEU A 80 42.51 -14.69 1.82
CA LEU A 80 42.23 -15.16 3.18
C LEU A 80 41.45 -16.47 3.19
N ARG A 81 40.62 -16.72 2.17
CA ARG A 81 39.89 -17.98 2.05
C ARG A 81 40.80 -19.14 1.69
N GLU A 82 41.80 -18.93 0.84
CA GLU A 82 42.81 -19.96 0.54
C GLU A 82 43.58 -20.33 1.82
N GLN A 83 43.99 -19.33 2.61
CA GLN A 83 44.62 -19.54 3.92
C GLN A 83 43.70 -20.25 4.93
N HIS A 84 42.41 -19.92 4.91
CA HIS A 84 41.39 -20.59 5.73
C HIS A 84 41.29 -22.09 5.40
N ASP A 85 41.26 -22.44 4.12
CA ASP A 85 41.17 -23.82 3.64
C ASP A 85 42.45 -24.63 3.94
N GLU A 86 43.63 -23.99 3.96
CA GLU A 86 44.89 -24.59 4.40
C GLU A 86 44.92 -24.86 5.91
N ILE A 87 44.44 -23.92 6.73
CA ILE A 87 44.42 -24.05 8.20
C ILE A 87 43.41 -25.13 8.66
N LEU A 88 42.33 -25.34 7.91
CA LEU A 88 41.41 -26.46 8.13
C LEU A 88 42.08 -27.84 8.03
N GLN A 89 43.17 -27.97 7.27
CA GLN A 89 43.91 -29.22 7.14
C GLN A 89 44.89 -29.46 8.30
N GLN A 90 45.39 -28.40 8.93
CA GLN A 90 46.29 -28.46 10.11
C GLN A 90 45.93 -27.35 11.11
N PRO A 91 45.04 -27.63 12.08
CA PRO A 91 44.57 -26.62 13.02
C PRO A 91 45.67 -26.22 14.00
N ASP A 92 46.12 -24.97 13.90
CA ASP A 92 47.03 -24.30 14.82
C ASP A 92 46.32 -23.07 15.41
N GLY A 93 46.16 -23.04 16.74
CA GLY A 93 45.43 -21.98 17.43
C GLY A 93 46.03 -20.59 17.23
N SER A 94 47.33 -20.50 16.98
CA SER A 94 48.01 -19.22 16.70
C SER A 94 47.61 -18.67 15.32
N LYS A 95 47.63 -19.50 14.29
CA LYS A 95 47.25 -19.15 12.91
C LYS A 95 45.77 -18.80 12.77
N ILE A 96 44.90 -19.46 13.55
CA ILE A 96 43.46 -19.14 13.61
C ILE A 96 43.25 -17.72 14.14
N SER A 97 43.98 -17.33 15.19
CA SER A 97 43.90 -15.97 15.74
C SER A 97 44.42 -14.92 14.75
N GLU A 98 45.50 -15.20 14.02
CA GLU A 98 46.02 -14.32 12.98
C GLU A 98 45.03 -14.14 11.83
N LEU A 99 44.38 -15.23 11.40
CA LEU A 99 43.38 -15.20 10.33
C LEU A 99 42.11 -14.44 10.75
N GLN A 100 41.65 -14.62 11.99
CA GLN A 100 40.53 -13.83 12.55
C GLN A 100 40.85 -12.34 12.52
N GLU A 101 42.06 -11.93 12.93
CA GLU A 101 42.47 -10.53 12.92
C GLU A 101 42.61 -9.99 11.49
N ALA A 102 43.04 -10.83 10.53
CA ALA A 102 43.07 -10.47 9.12
C ALA A 102 41.67 -10.21 8.54
N TYR A 103 40.67 -11.05 8.86
CA TYR A 103 39.27 -10.82 8.49
C TYR A 103 38.69 -9.56 9.15
N ARG A 104 39.03 -9.29 10.43
CA ARG A 104 38.68 -8.02 11.09
C ARG A 104 39.31 -6.82 10.39
N GLY A 105 40.55 -6.95 9.93
CA GLY A 105 41.24 -5.95 9.11
C GLY A 105 40.44 -5.60 7.84
N VAL A 106 39.97 -6.61 7.10
CA VAL A 106 39.10 -6.41 5.93
C VAL A 106 37.78 -5.74 6.34
N GLY A 107 37.20 -6.12 7.48
CA GLY A 107 36.01 -5.48 8.03
C GLY A 107 36.19 -3.98 8.34
N ASN A 108 37.35 -3.60 8.88
CA ASN A 108 37.69 -2.19 9.14
C ASN A 108 37.88 -1.39 7.85
N ASP A 109 38.50 -1.98 6.82
CA ASP A 109 38.64 -1.34 5.50
C ASP A 109 37.27 -1.17 4.82
N LEU A 110 36.37 -2.14 4.99
CA LEU A 110 34.98 -2.02 4.55
C LEU A 110 34.26 -0.87 5.28
N LEU A 111 34.45 -0.71 6.59
CA LEU A 111 33.89 0.41 7.35
C LEU A 111 34.38 1.78 6.82
N ARG A 112 35.67 1.89 6.47
CA ARG A 112 36.21 3.09 5.81
C ARG A 112 35.49 3.35 4.48
N LEU A 113 35.29 2.31 3.67
CA LEU A 113 34.60 2.42 2.38
C LEU A 113 33.13 2.84 2.54
N LEU A 114 32.40 2.24 3.49
CA LEU A 114 31.02 2.62 3.79
C LEU A 114 30.90 4.10 4.18
N PHE A 115 31.82 4.57 5.02
CA PHE A 115 31.88 5.99 5.42
C PHE A 115 32.18 6.91 4.24
N PHE A 116 33.08 6.53 3.33
CA PHE A 116 33.35 7.26 2.10
C PHE A 116 32.09 7.41 1.23
N VAL A 117 31.34 6.32 1.04
CA VAL A 117 30.11 6.34 0.23
C VAL A 117 29.04 7.21 0.89
N GLU A 118 28.83 7.10 2.21
CA GLU A 118 27.88 7.92 2.97
C GLU A 118 28.16 9.43 2.80
N MET A 119 29.43 9.80 2.93
CA MET A 119 29.84 11.20 2.89
C MET A 119 29.64 11.80 1.49
N ASN A 120 29.95 11.04 0.44
CA ASN A 120 29.76 11.44 -0.95
C ASN A 120 28.28 11.51 -1.34
N ALA A 121 27.47 10.52 -0.95
CA ALA A 121 26.02 10.53 -1.12
C ALA A 121 25.37 11.76 -0.46
N THR A 122 25.81 12.09 0.76
CA THR A 122 25.37 13.30 1.48
C THR A 122 25.78 14.58 0.75
N GLY A 123 26.98 14.63 0.20
CA GLY A 123 27.48 15.77 -0.58
C GLY A 123 26.69 16.01 -1.86
N LEU A 124 26.40 14.94 -2.61
CA LEU A 124 25.55 14.97 -3.81
C LEU A 124 24.14 15.50 -3.47
N ARG A 125 23.52 14.96 -2.42
CA ARG A 125 22.22 15.43 -1.95
C ARG A 125 22.22 16.93 -1.64
N LYS A 126 23.22 17.40 -0.90
CA LYS A 126 23.31 18.80 -0.47
C LYS A 126 23.59 19.77 -1.60
N ILE A 127 24.25 19.34 -2.68
CA ILE A 127 24.50 20.23 -3.82
C ILE A 127 23.28 20.29 -4.72
N LEU A 128 22.59 19.17 -4.95
CA LEU A 128 21.31 19.12 -5.66
C LEU A 128 20.27 20.03 -4.98
N LYS A 129 20.07 19.88 -3.66
CA LYS A 129 19.17 20.76 -2.88
C LYS A 129 19.55 22.24 -2.96
N LYS A 130 20.86 22.54 -3.03
CA LYS A 130 21.33 23.92 -3.15
C LYS A 130 21.04 24.50 -4.53
N PHE A 131 21.15 23.70 -5.57
CA PHE A 131 20.82 24.11 -6.93
C PHE A 131 19.32 24.44 -7.02
N ASP A 132 18.45 23.51 -6.62
CA ASP A 132 16.99 23.72 -6.65
C ASP A 132 16.56 24.96 -5.85
N LYS A 133 17.12 25.16 -4.63
CA LYS A 133 16.79 26.33 -3.80
C LYS A 133 17.19 27.67 -4.44
N ARG A 134 18.24 27.70 -5.27
CA ARG A 134 18.70 28.95 -5.91
C ARG A 134 17.93 29.28 -7.19
N PHE A 135 17.50 28.28 -7.94
CA PHE A 135 16.92 28.50 -9.26
C PHE A 135 15.42 28.17 -9.34
N GLY A 136 14.79 27.69 -8.25
CA GLY A 136 13.36 27.36 -8.22
C GLY A 136 12.94 26.17 -9.09
N TYR A 137 13.84 25.62 -9.90
CA TYR A 137 13.57 24.48 -10.78
C TYR A 137 13.53 23.14 -10.06
N ARG A 138 12.79 22.20 -10.65
CA ARG A 138 12.85 20.76 -10.34
C ARG A 138 14.08 20.09 -10.97
N PHE A 139 15.27 20.72 -10.89
CA PHE A 139 16.48 20.18 -11.51
C PHE A 139 16.85 18.82 -10.92
N THR A 140 16.75 18.64 -9.60
CA THR A 140 16.95 17.34 -8.98
C THR A 140 16.05 16.27 -9.60
N ASN A 141 14.77 16.56 -9.83
CA ASN A 141 13.85 15.59 -10.42
C ASN A 141 14.20 15.28 -11.89
N TYR A 142 14.55 16.29 -12.68
CA TYR A 142 14.99 16.09 -14.07
C TYR A 142 16.29 15.27 -14.13
N TYR A 143 17.32 15.70 -13.41
CA TYR A 143 18.63 15.07 -13.39
C TYR A 143 18.50 13.62 -12.92
N VAL A 144 17.70 13.37 -11.89
CA VAL A 144 17.54 12.02 -11.38
C VAL A 144 16.65 11.16 -12.27
N LYS A 145 15.52 11.66 -12.77
CA LYS A 145 14.64 10.87 -13.66
C LYS A 145 15.38 10.39 -14.90
N THR A 146 16.21 11.27 -15.48
CA THR A 146 17.01 10.95 -16.67
C THR A 146 18.12 9.94 -16.39
N ARG A 147 18.76 9.99 -15.21
CA ARG A 147 19.81 9.02 -14.84
C ARG A 147 19.28 7.76 -14.14
N ALA A 148 18.16 7.77 -13.43
CA ALA A 148 17.71 6.61 -12.66
C ALA A 148 17.30 5.42 -13.56
N ASN A 149 16.78 5.73 -14.75
CA ASN A 149 16.25 4.74 -15.70
C ASN A 149 17.24 4.35 -16.81
N HIS A 150 18.43 4.95 -16.85
CA HIS A 150 19.40 4.69 -17.91
C HIS A 150 20.30 3.47 -17.56
N PRO A 151 20.50 2.50 -18.46
CA PRO A 151 21.25 1.26 -18.16
C PRO A 151 22.70 1.52 -17.74
N TYR A 152 23.32 2.59 -18.25
CA TYR A 152 24.71 2.98 -17.93
C TYR A 152 24.82 4.02 -16.82
N SER A 153 23.78 4.18 -16.00
CA SER A 153 23.78 5.20 -14.95
C SER A 153 24.67 4.85 -13.76
N GLN A 154 25.76 5.59 -13.64
CA GLN A 154 26.71 5.50 -12.52
C GLN A 154 26.10 6.00 -11.21
N LEU A 155 25.06 6.85 -11.27
CA LEU A 155 24.33 7.29 -10.08
C LEU A 155 23.77 6.10 -9.30
N ARG A 156 23.27 5.06 -9.99
CA ARG A 156 22.68 3.87 -9.34
C ARG A 156 23.70 3.09 -8.52
N GLN A 157 24.97 3.08 -8.93
CA GLN A 157 26.04 2.32 -8.25
C GLN A 157 26.40 2.93 -6.89
N VAL A 158 26.37 4.26 -6.75
CA VAL A 158 26.60 4.95 -5.48
C VAL A 158 25.48 4.69 -4.45
N PHE A 159 24.25 4.39 -4.90
CA PHE A 159 23.08 4.32 -4.02
C PHE A 159 22.51 2.91 -3.80
N ARG A 160 22.74 1.95 -4.72
CA ARG A 160 22.26 0.56 -4.57
C ARG A 160 23.28 -0.41 -3.97
N HIS A 161 24.51 0.03 -3.72
CA HIS A 161 25.55 -0.72 -2.98
C HIS A 161 25.73 -2.18 -3.44
N VAL A 162 25.64 -2.42 -4.76
CA VAL A 162 25.77 -3.75 -5.34
C VAL A 162 27.18 -4.29 -5.00
N GLY A 163 27.24 -5.49 -4.41
CA GLY A 163 28.51 -6.14 -4.00
C GLY A 163 28.89 -5.94 -2.52
N ILE A 164 28.51 -4.84 -1.87
CA ILE A 164 28.83 -4.60 -0.45
C ILE A 164 28.19 -5.70 0.43
N GLY A 165 26.93 -6.07 0.16
CA GLY A 165 26.25 -7.13 0.91
C GLY A 165 26.95 -8.50 0.81
N ALA A 166 27.56 -8.81 -0.33
CA ALA A 166 28.31 -10.06 -0.52
C ALA A 166 29.60 -10.06 0.30
N VAL A 167 30.32 -8.93 0.34
CA VAL A 167 31.53 -8.75 1.18
C VAL A 167 31.17 -8.87 2.67
N VAL A 168 30.08 -8.22 3.12
CA VAL A 168 29.58 -8.33 4.49
C VAL A 168 29.23 -9.77 4.84
N GLY A 169 28.55 -10.47 3.94
CA GLY A 169 28.18 -11.88 4.11
C GLY A 169 29.40 -12.79 4.23
N ALA A 170 30.40 -12.60 3.36
CA ALA A 170 31.65 -13.36 3.39
C ALA A 170 32.43 -13.16 4.70
N ILE A 171 32.59 -11.91 5.15
CA ILE A 171 33.26 -11.60 6.43
C ILE A 171 32.50 -12.19 7.60
N SER A 172 31.17 -12.02 7.64
CA SER A 172 30.34 -12.52 8.74
C SER A 172 30.36 -14.04 8.83
N ARG A 173 30.34 -14.73 7.68
CA ARG A 173 30.43 -16.18 7.61
C ARG A 173 31.77 -16.70 8.11
N ASN A 174 32.87 -16.22 7.53
CA ASN A 174 34.19 -16.74 7.86
C ASN A 174 34.60 -16.43 9.31
N LEU A 175 34.19 -15.28 9.87
CA LEU A 175 34.41 -14.99 11.30
C LEU A 175 33.56 -15.89 12.21
N ALA A 176 32.33 -16.20 11.84
CA ALA A 176 31.48 -17.11 12.61
C ALA A 176 32.02 -18.55 12.57
N ASP A 177 32.46 -19.01 11.40
CA ASP A 177 33.09 -20.34 11.22
C ASP A 177 34.37 -20.46 12.06
N LEU A 178 35.20 -19.41 12.13
CA LEU A 178 36.41 -19.39 12.95
C LEU A 178 36.14 -19.27 14.46
N GLN A 179 34.98 -18.78 14.89
CA GLN A 179 34.59 -18.69 16.30
C GLN A 179 33.98 -20.01 16.81
N ALA A 180 33.21 -20.70 15.97
CA ALA A 180 32.60 -22.00 16.28
C ALA A 180 33.63 -23.14 16.12
N HIS A 181 34.45 -23.40 17.14
CA HIS A 181 35.46 -24.48 17.14
C HIS A 181 34.90 -25.92 17.14
N GLN A 182 33.81 -26.22 16.42
CA GLN A 182 33.36 -27.59 16.20
C GLN A 182 32.80 -27.73 14.79
N GLY A 183 33.43 -28.61 14.00
CA GLY A 183 32.98 -29.03 12.68
C GLY A 183 31.61 -29.67 12.70
N ASN A 184 30.57 -28.85 12.78
CA ASN A 184 29.20 -29.25 12.53
C ASN A 184 28.77 -28.67 11.20
N TYR A 185 28.66 -29.56 10.20
CA TYR A 185 28.09 -29.33 8.88
C TYR A 185 26.58 -29.07 8.98
N ILE A 186 26.17 -27.96 9.58
CA ILE A 186 24.77 -27.54 9.65
C ILE A 186 24.58 -26.31 8.78
N SER A 187 23.54 -26.36 7.94
CA SER A 187 23.18 -25.35 6.95
C SER A 187 23.04 -23.95 7.56
N ILE A 188 23.45 -22.95 6.78
CA ILE A 188 23.55 -21.50 7.09
C ILE A 188 22.19 -20.89 7.50
N TYR A 189 21.08 -21.54 7.17
CA TYR A 189 19.73 -21.05 7.48
C TYR A 189 19.20 -21.52 8.84
N ASP A 190 19.90 -22.44 9.51
CA ASP A 190 19.38 -23.14 10.69
C ASP A 190 20.05 -22.72 12.02
N GLN A 191 21.00 -21.77 12.03
CA GLN A 191 21.67 -21.37 13.27
C GLN A 191 20.92 -20.29 14.06
N PRO A 192 20.66 -20.49 15.37
CA PRO A 192 20.20 -19.45 16.28
C PRO A 192 21.30 -18.40 16.48
N ALA A 193 20.91 -17.15 16.70
CA ALA A 193 21.82 -16.03 16.90
C ALA A 193 22.92 -16.36 17.93
N LEU A 194 24.19 -16.33 17.51
CA LEU A 194 25.35 -16.43 18.39
C LEU A 194 25.17 -15.46 19.57
N SER A 195 25.47 -15.93 20.79
CA SER A 195 25.27 -15.15 22.00
C SER A 195 26.12 -13.87 22.05
N HIS A 196 27.27 -13.83 21.35
CA HIS A 196 28.22 -12.72 21.35
C HIS A 196 28.80 -12.48 19.94
N PRO A 197 28.14 -11.70 19.07
CA PRO A 197 28.67 -11.38 17.74
C PRO A 197 29.94 -10.52 17.82
N ASP A 198 30.88 -10.73 16.91
CA ASP A 198 32.12 -9.95 16.83
C ASP A 198 31.81 -8.43 16.70
N PRO A 199 32.50 -7.55 17.46
CA PRO A 199 32.24 -6.11 17.48
C PRO A 199 32.38 -5.44 16.10
N VAL A 200 33.23 -5.98 15.21
CA VAL A 200 33.38 -5.47 13.84
C VAL A 200 32.11 -5.74 13.02
N ILE A 201 31.49 -6.91 13.18
CA ILE A 201 30.24 -7.27 12.48
C ILE A 201 29.09 -6.35 12.93
N HIS A 202 29.01 -6.06 14.23
CA HIS A 202 28.00 -5.11 14.75
C HIS A 202 28.20 -3.71 14.16
N SER A 203 29.45 -3.24 14.10
CA SER A 203 29.80 -1.94 13.52
C SER A 203 29.48 -1.88 12.02
N ILE A 204 29.75 -2.94 11.27
CA ILE A 204 29.40 -3.07 9.86
C ILE A 204 27.89 -3.03 9.67
N LYS A 205 27.11 -3.81 10.44
CA LYS A 205 25.64 -3.78 10.38
C LYS A 205 25.09 -2.38 10.69
N ALA A 206 25.62 -1.71 11.71
CA ALA A 206 25.23 -0.34 12.05
C ALA A 206 25.57 0.64 10.90
N ALA A 207 26.76 0.53 10.31
CA ALA A 207 27.18 1.37 9.18
C ALA A 207 26.34 1.11 7.92
N VAL A 208 26.02 -0.15 7.61
CA VAL A 208 25.14 -0.53 6.49
C VAL A 208 23.72 -0.02 6.71
N ASN A 209 23.18 -0.10 7.93
CA ASN A 209 21.86 0.46 8.25
C ASN A 209 21.83 1.99 8.13
N ARG A 210 22.86 2.68 8.64
CA ARG A 210 23.02 4.14 8.44
C ARG A 210 23.15 4.48 6.96
N LEU A 211 23.93 3.70 6.22
CA LEU A 211 24.11 3.89 4.79
C LEU A 211 22.78 3.69 4.07
N SER A 212 22.04 2.61 4.32
CA SER A 212 20.72 2.35 3.73
C SER A 212 19.74 3.50 3.99
N ASN A 213 19.65 4.00 5.23
CA ASN A 213 18.82 5.17 5.57
C ASN A 213 19.30 6.45 4.86
N SER A 214 20.62 6.66 4.76
CA SER A 214 21.20 7.85 4.14
C SER A 214 21.25 7.79 2.60
N THR A 215 21.24 6.61 1.98
CA THR A 215 21.26 6.38 0.54
C THR A 215 19.92 5.97 -0.02
N ASN A 216 18.85 5.99 0.79
CA ASN A 216 17.47 5.83 0.33
C ASN A 216 17.07 7.04 -0.53
N PHE A 217 17.67 7.13 -1.71
CA PHE A 217 17.55 8.25 -2.62
C PHE A 217 16.15 8.29 -3.23
N PHE A 218 15.46 7.14 -3.30
CA PHE A 218 14.03 7.06 -3.59
C PHE A 218 13.16 7.69 -2.50
N GLU A 219 13.56 7.64 -1.23
CA GLU A 219 12.88 8.37 -0.16
C GLU A 219 13.18 9.87 -0.25
N PHE A 220 14.40 10.26 -0.62
CA PHE A 220 14.76 11.66 -0.89
C PHE A 220 14.03 12.23 -2.13
N LEU A 221 13.89 11.44 -3.19
CA LEU A 221 13.12 11.77 -4.40
C LEU A 221 11.62 11.74 -4.14
N GLY A 222 11.12 10.76 -3.38
CA GLY A 222 9.74 10.71 -2.94
C GLY A 222 9.40 11.94 -2.11
N LYS A 223 10.29 12.35 -1.18
CA LYS A 223 10.15 13.59 -0.43
C LYS A 223 10.22 14.84 -1.31
N HIS A 224 11.09 14.91 -2.33
CA HIS A 224 11.18 16.06 -3.24
C HIS A 224 10.13 16.10 -4.38
N ALA A 225 9.57 14.95 -4.77
CA ALA A 225 8.51 14.84 -5.76
C ALA A 225 7.12 15.04 -5.13
N PHE A 226 6.97 14.75 -3.83
CA PHE A 226 5.69 14.82 -3.12
C PHE A 226 5.56 15.89 -2.02
N ILE A 227 6.65 16.52 -1.55
CA ILE A 227 6.59 17.45 -0.41
C ILE A 227 7.55 18.65 -0.57
N MET A 228 6.98 19.83 -0.79
CA MET A 228 7.61 21.10 -0.44
C MET A 228 7.40 21.30 1.07
N GLN A 229 8.35 20.86 1.90
CA GLN A 229 8.45 21.30 3.29
C GLN A 229 9.92 21.59 3.61
N ASP A 230 10.11 22.82 4.11
CA ASP A 230 11.31 23.21 4.83
C ASP A 230 11.50 22.33 6.08
N ASP A 231 12.77 22.28 6.49
CA ASP A 231 13.33 21.57 7.63
C ASP A 231 13.63 20.06 7.48
N LEU A 232 14.89 19.74 7.75
CA LEU A 232 15.34 18.37 7.99
C LEU A 232 14.61 17.86 9.24
N PRO A 233 14.09 16.63 9.27
CA PRO A 233 13.68 16.04 10.55
C PRO A 233 14.91 15.98 11.44
N THR A 234 14.82 16.66 12.58
CA THR A 234 15.76 16.48 13.67
C THR A 234 15.53 15.09 14.28
N PRO A 235 16.55 14.48 14.92
CA PRO A 235 16.46 13.12 15.47
C PRO A 235 15.28 12.89 16.44
N SER A 236 14.63 13.96 16.92
CA SER A 236 13.49 13.94 17.83
C SER A 236 12.12 13.67 17.18
N GLU A 237 11.99 13.72 15.85
CA GLU A 237 10.70 13.42 15.19
C GLU A 237 10.45 11.91 14.94
N ASP A 238 11.49 11.07 14.96
CA ASP A 238 11.35 9.60 14.84
C ASP A 238 10.69 9.01 16.11
N ASP A 239 10.98 9.58 17.28
CA ASP A 239 10.34 9.21 18.57
C ASP A 239 8.82 9.48 18.58
N GLY A 240 8.37 10.56 17.92
CA GLY A 240 6.95 10.92 17.86
C GLY A 240 6.12 10.03 16.92
N ALA A 241 6.73 9.51 15.86
CA ALA A 241 6.10 8.57 14.93
C ALA A 241 6.01 7.15 15.52
N GLU A 242 7.00 6.73 16.30
CA GLU A 242 6.93 5.48 17.07
C GLU A 242 5.86 5.53 18.18
N GLN A 243 5.63 6.69 18.80
CA GLN A 243 4.56 6.87 19.80
C GLN A 243 3.13 6.80 19.26
N ARG A 244 2.90 7.03 17.95
CA ARG A 244 1.57 6.91 17.32
C ARG A 244 1.17 5.46 16.99
N TYR A 245 2.14 4.55 16.99
CA TYR A 245 1.92 3.17 16.59
C TYR A 245 1.54 2.28 17.78
N HIS A 246 0.25 1.93 17.87
CA HIS A 246 -0.22 0.88 18.78
C HIS A 246 -0.55 -0.39 18.00
N PHE A 247 0.30 -1.42 18.15
CA PHE A 247 0.14 -2.72 17.49
C PHE A 247 -1.25 -3.34 17.73
N MET A 248 -1.76 -3.27 18.96
CA MET A 248 -3.07 -3.85 19.30
C MET A 248 -4.23 -3.15 18.57
N SER A 249 -4.11 -1.84 18.33
CA SER A 249 -5.12 -1.09 17.57
C SER A 249 -5.05 -1.42 16.07
N LEU A 250 -3.85 -1.67 15.52
CA LEU A 250 -3.71 -2.23 14.17
C LEU A 250 -4.34 -3.63 14.08
N LEU A 251 -4.07 -4.50 15.06
CA LEU A 251 -4.64 -5.85 15.11
C LEU A 251 -6.17 -5.81 15.14
N LEU A 252 -6.78 -4.94 15.95
CA LEU A 252 -8.24 -4.76 16.01
C LEU A 252 -8.85 -4.29 14.68
N ASN A 253 -8.14 -3.46 13.90
CA ASN A 253 -8.56 -3.06 12.55
C ASN A 253 -8.46 -4.23 11.55
N LEU A 254 -7.43 -5.07 11.68
CA LEU A 254 -7.27 -6.27 10.86
C LEU A 254 -8.35 -7.31 11.18
N VAL A 255 -8.63 -7.54 12.47
CA VAL A 255 -9.70 -8.44 12.93
C VAL A 255 -11.07 -7.94 12.49
N ASN A 256 -11.34 -6.62 12.55
CA ASN A 256 -12.56 -6.04 12.01
C ASN A 256 -12.74 -6.38 10.53
N THR A 257 -11.68 -6.21 9.76
CA THR A 257 -11.68 -6.49 8.31
C THR A 257 -11.92 -7.97 8.03
N PHE A 258 -11.24 -8.85 8.76
CA PHE A 258 -11.44 -10.30 8.69
C PHE A 258 -12.88 -10.67 9.01
N LEU A 259 -13.40 -10.22 10.15
CA LEU A 259 -14.75 -10.57 10.61
C LEU A 259 -15.84 -10.02 9.67
N TYR A 260 -15.65 -8.82 9.12
CA TYR A 260 -16.53 -8.27 8.09
C TYR A 260 -16.53 -9.10 6.81
N MET A 261 -15.37 -9.64 6.40
CA MET A 261 -15.30 -10.53 5.23
C MET A 261 -15.95 -11.88 5.49
N VAL A 262 -15.75 -12.47 6.68
CA VAL A 262 -16.51 -13.67 7.10
C VAL A 262 -18.00 -13.39 7.00
N ASN A 263 -18.48 -12.27 7.56
CA ASN A 263 -19.89 -11.87 7.53
C ASN A 263 -20.47 -11.75 6.11
N THR A 264 -19.64 -11.31 5.16
CA THR A 264 -20.07 -11.09 3.77
C THR A 264 -20.25 -12.43 3.06
N TYR A 265 -19.29 -13.35 3.21
CA TYR A 265 -19.20 -14.58 2.42
C TYR A 265 -19.74 -15.84 3.12
N ILE A 266 -19.99 -15.80 4.43
CA ILE A 266 -20.58 -16.93 5.19
C ILE A 266 -21.96 -17.34 4.66
N ILE A 267 -22.67 -16.41 4.03
CA ILE A 267 -24.02 -16.66 3.51
C ILE A 267 -24.02 -17.16 2.06
N VAL A 268 -22.89 -17.04 1.34
CA VAL A 268 -22.84 -17.29 -0.11
C VAL A 268 -23.23 -18.72 -0.47
N PRO A 269 -22.76 -19.77 0.25
CA PRO A 269 -23.17 -21.14 -0.06
C PRO A 269 -24.68 -21.37 0.08
N THR A 270 -25.37 -20.67 0.99
CA THR A 270 -26.78 -20.88 1.33
C THR A 270 -27.73 -19.84 0.72
N ALA A 271 -27.21 -18.84 0.00
CA ALA A 271 -27.99 -17.66 -0.41
C ALA A 271 -29.16 -18.00 -1.35
N ASP A 272 -28.97 -18.96 -2.25
CA ASP A 272 -30.00 -19.46 -3.16
C ASP A 272 -31.04 -20.33 -2.46
N ASP A 273 -30.61 -21.27 -1.62
CA ASP A 273 -31.51 -22.12 -0.81
C ASP A 273 -32.38 -21.27 0.13
N TYR A 274 -31.81 -20.24 0.76
CA TYR A 274 -32.55 -19.34 1.64
C TYR A 274 -33.55 -18.48 0.86
N SER A 275 -33.18 -18.04 -0.35
CA SER A 275 -34.11 -17.31 -1.24
C SER A 275 -35.29 -18.19 -1.66
N LEU A 276 -35.04 -19.45 -2.01
CA LEU A 276 -36.07 -20.45 -2.34
C LEU A 276 -37.00 -20.72 -1.14
N SER A 277 -36.43 -20.87 0.05
CA SER A 277 -37.18 -21.12 1.29
C SER A 277 -38.15 -19.98 1.65
N LEU A 278 -37.82 -18.74 1.25
CA LEU A 278 -38.67 -17.56 1.41
C LEU A 278 -39.64 -17.32 0.24
N GLY A 279 -39.70 -18.24 -0.73
CA GLY A 279 -40.60 -18.18 -1.88
C GLY A 279 -40.12 -17.32 -3.07
N ALA A 280 -38.82 -17.00 -3.15
CA ALA A 280 -38.21 -16.29 -4.26
C ALA A 280 -37.38 -17.21 -5.17
N ALA A 281 -37.07 -16.77 -6.39
CA ALA A 281 -36.23 -17.54 -7.31
C ALA A 281 -34.78 -17.62 -6.79
N ALA A 282 -34.08 -18.73 -7.06
CA ALA A 282 -32.67 -18.93 -6.68
C ALA A 282 -31.75 -17.79 -7.14
N THR A 283 -32.03 -17.19 -8.30
CA THR A 283 -31.25 -16.08 -8.88
C THR A 283 -31.38 -14.75 -8.10
N VAL A 284 -32.35 -14.65 -7.17
CA VAL A 284 -32.47 -13.53 -6.23
C VAL A 284 -31.32 -13.54 -5.21
N CYS A 285 -30.54 -14.64 -5.12
CA CYS A 285 -29.30 -14.69 -4.34
C CYS A 285 -28.36 -13.52 -4.70
N GLY A 286 -28.30 -13.09 -5.97
CA GLY A 286 -27.52 -11.93 -6.39
C GLY A 286 -27.96 -10.65 -5.68
N VAL A 287 -29.27 -10.40 -5.55
CA VAL A 287 -29.80 -9.25 -4.79
C VAL A 287 -29.50 -9.37 -3.29
N VAL A 288 -29.63 -10.58 -2.74
CA VAL A 288 -29.33 -10.85 -1.33
C VAL A 288 -27.84 -10.61 -1.03
N ILE A 289 -26.95 -11.01 -1.93
CA ILE A 289 -25.51 -10.77 -1.82
C ILE A 289 -25.20 -9.29 -2.02
N GLY A 290 -25.68 -8.68 -3.11
CA GLY A 290 -25.37 -7.31 -3.51
C GLY A 290 -26.01 -6.20 -2.70
N SER A 291 -27.13 -6.44 -2.00
CA SER A 291 -27.75 -5.44 -1.12
C SER A 291 -26.78 -4.92 -0.06
N MET A 292 -25.89 -5.77 0.46
CA MET A 292 -24.82 -5.37 1.37
C MET A 292 -23.81 -4.42 0.71
N ALA A 293 -23.41 -4.71 -0.53
CA ALA A 293 -22.49 -3.85 -1.29
C ALA A 293 -23.12 -2.48 -1.61
N VAL A 294 -24.42 -2.45 -1.94
CA VAL A 294 -25.16 -1.20 -2.20
C VAL A 294 -25.12 -0.28 -0.98
N ALA A 295 -25.47 -0.79 0.21
CA ALA A 295 -25.43 -0.01 1.43
C ALA A 295 -23.99 0.44 1.80
N GLN A 296 -22.99 -0.38 1.48
CA GLN A 296 -21.59 -0.07 1.73
C GLN A 296 -21.11 1.16 0.94
N VAL A 297 -21.51 1.34 -0.32
CA VAL A 297 -21.15 2.53 -1.14
C VAL A 297 -21.53 3.83 -0.43
N PHE A 298 -22.69 3.87 0.21
CA PHE A 298 -23.12 5.07 0.93
C PHE A 298 -22.44 5.22 2.29
N SER A 299 -22.31 4.12 3.04
CA SER A 299 -21.74 4.16 4.39
C SER A 299 -20.25 4.50 4.39
N SER A 300 -19.51 4.05 3.37
CA SER A 300 -18.06 4.22 3.30
C SER A 300 -17.65 5.70 3.20
N VAL A 301 -18.42 6.54 2.50
CA VAL A 301 -18.23 8.00 2.46
C VAL A 301 -18.43 8.63 3.83
N TYR A 302 -19.50 8.25 4.54
CA TYR A 302 -19.81 8.75 5.88
C TYR A 302 -18.73 8.34 6.90
N PHE A 303 -18.33 7.08 6.88
CA PHE A 303 -17.25 6.57 7.72
C PHE A 303 -15.89 7.22 7.42
N SER A 304 -15.59 7.48 6.15
CA SER A 304 -14.39 8.24 5.77
C SER A 304 -14.44 9.67 6.32
N ALA A 305 -15.61 10.31 6.32
CA ALA A 305 -15.77 11.64 6.90
C ALA A 305 -15.64 11.62 8.43
N TRP A 306 -16.25 10.64 9.10
CA TRP A 306 -16.23 10.49 10.56
C TRP A 306 -14.83 10.15 11.08
N SER A 307 -14.10 9.29 10.37
CA SER A 307 -12.72 8.92 10.71
C SER A 307 -11.72 10.08 10.68
N ASN A 308 -12.07 11.24 10.12
CA ASN A 308 -11.27 12.46 10.28
C ASN A 308 -11.19 12.93 11.75
N ARG A 309 -12.19 12.58 12.57
CA ARG A 309 -12.32 13.07 13.97
C ARG A 309 -12.03 12.00 15.03
N SER A 310 -12.30 10.73 14.75
CA SER A 310 -12.04 9.61 15.66
C SER A 310 -12.15 8.30 14.88
N TYR A 311 -11.28 7.34 15.16
CA TYR A 311 -11.34 5.99 14.61
C TYR A 311 -12.19 5.06 15.48
N LEU A 312 -12.19 5.22 16.81
CA LEU A 312 -12.92 4.33 17.72
C LEU A 312 -14.44 4.43 17.54
N ARG A 313 -14.99 5.65 17.50
CA ARG A 313 -16.45 5.87 17.41
C ARG A 313 -17.09 5.22 16.19
N PRO A 314 -16.55 5.40 14.96
CA PRO A 314 -17.10 4.71 13.80
C PRO A 314 -16.95 3.18 13.86
N LEU A 315 -15.90 2.62 14.47
CA LEU A 315 -15.75 1.17 14.66
C LEU A 315 -16.80 0.59 15.61
N VAL A 316 -17.11 1.29 16.70
CA VAL A 316 -18.17 0.92 17.64
C VAL A 316 -19.53 0.96 16.95
N PHE A 317 -19.84 2.05 16.24
CA PHE A 317 -21.10 2.18 15.49
C PHE A 317 -21.25 1.07 14.44
N SER A 318 -20.21 0.81 13.67
CA SER A 318 -20.13 -0.30 12.71
C SER A 318 -20.52 -1.63 13.35
N SER A 319 -19.92 -1.96 14.48
CA SER A 319 -20.17 -3.22 15.20
C SER A 319 -21.62 -3.34 15.67
N VAL A 320 -22.20 -2.26 16.20
CA VAL A 320 -23.62 -2.23 16.65
C VAL A 320 -24.58 -2.42 15.47
N VAL A 321 -24.33 -1.75 14.36
CA VAL A 321 -25.15 -1.88 13.14
C VAL A 321 -25.06 -3.31 12.57
N LEU A 322 -23.89 -3.93 12.62
CA LEU A 322 -23.69 -5.33 12.20
C LEU A 322 -24.40 -6.34 13.10
N LEU A 323 -24.52 -6.06 14.41
CA LEU A 323 -25.35 -6.86 15.32
C LEU A 323 -26.82 -6.82 14.91
N ILE A 324 -27.34 -5.62 14.65
CA ILE A 324 -28.72 -5.43 14.21
C ILE A 324 -28.96 -6.13 12.87
N GLY A 325 -28.09 -5.93 11.89
CA GLY A 325 -28.21 -6.52 10.56
C GLY A 325 -28.22 -8.05 10.58
N ASN A 326 -27.30 -8.67 11.32
CA ASN A 326 -27.25 -10.13 11.43
C ASN A 326 -28.42 -10.73 12.22
N THR A 327 -28.93 -10.01 13.22
CA THR A 327 -30.14 -10.41 13.93
C THR A 327 -31.36 -10.40 12.99
N LEU A 328 -31.52 -9.34 12.19
CA LEU A 328 -32.59 -9.25 11.19
C LEU A 328 -32.46 -10.33 10.11
N TYR A 329 -31.23 -10.62 9.65
CA TYR A 329 -30.97 -11.70 8.70
C TYR A 329 -31.44 -13.07 9.22
N ALA A 330 -31.15 -13.39 10.48
CA ALA A 330 -31.57 -14.66 11.08
C ALA A 330 -33.09 -14.72 11.31
N LEU A 331 -33.70 -13.62 11.75
CA LEU A 331 -35.15 -13.54 12.00
C LEU A 331 -36.00 -13.56 10.72
N ALA A 332 -35.42 -13.28 9.55
CA ALA A 332 -36.16 -13.24 8.29
C ALA A 332 -36.80 -14.60 7.92
N TYR A 333 -36.18 -15.71 8.32
CA TYR A 333 -36.71 -17.06 8.17
C TYR A 333 -38.00 -17.25 8.97
N ASP A 334 -37.98 -16.92 10.27
CA ASP A 334 -39.13 -17.08 11.16
C ASP A 334 -40.29 -16.11 10.82
N LEU A 335 -39.96 -14.94 10.26
CA LEU A 335 -40.94 -13.96 9.77
C LEU A 335 -41.42 -14.23 8.35
N ASN A 336 -40.83 -15.22 7.66
CA ASN A 336 -41.09 -15.59 6.27
C ASN A 336 -41.14 -14.37 5.32
N SER A 337 -40.14 -13.49 5.40
CA SER A 337 -40.12 -12.23 4.66
C SER A 337 -38.76 -11.91 4.05
N ILE A 338 -38.70 -11.92 2.71
CA ILE A 338 -37.51 -11.49 1.97
C ILE A 338 -37.19 -10.00 2.18
N ALA A 339 -38.18 -9.18 2.50
CA ALA A 339 -37.95 -7.77 2.82
C ALA A 339 -37.11 -7.62 4.09
N VAL A 340 -37.41 -8.40 5.14
CA VAL A 340 -36.62 -8.40 6.38
C VAL A 340 -35.21 -8.90 6.13
N LEU A 341 -35.05 -9.92 5.28
CA LEU A 341 -33.74 -10.42 4.85
C LEU A 341 -32.91 -9.30 4.21
N LEU A 342 -33.47 -8.61 3.21
CA LEU A 342 -32.80 -7.53 2.50
C LEU A 342 -32.49 -6.34 3.41
N VAL A 343 -33.41 -5.97 4.31
CA VAL A 343 -33.15 -4.93 5.31
C VAL A 343 -31.99 -5.34 6.21
N GLY A 344 -31.96 -6.57 6.71
CA GLY A 344 -30.83 -7.08 7.49
C GLY A 344 -29.49 -6.97 6.76
N ARG A 345 -29.49 -7.32 5.46
CA ARG A 345 -28.30 -7.21 4.59
C ARG A 345 -27.88 -5.77 4.33
N LEU A 346 -28.82 -4.85 4.13
CA LEU A 346 -28.56 -3.41 4.03
C LEU A 346 -27.91 -2.89 5.32
N PHE A 347 -28.42 -3.26 6.50
CA PHE A 347 -27.79 -2.93 7.78
C PHE A 347 -26.36 -3.48 7.86
N CYS A 348 -26.13 -4.74 7.47
CA CYS A 348 -24.77 -5.29 7.41
C CYS A 348 -23.83 -4.45 6.52
N GLY A 349 -24.29 -3.93 5.38
CA GLY A 349 -23.51 -3.03 4.52
C GLY A 349 -23.31 -1.64 5.10
N LEU A 350 -24.31 -1.10 5.80
CA LEU A 350 -24.20 0.16 6.55
C LEU A 350 -23.18 0.09 7.69
N GLY A 351 -22.85 -1.11 8.17
CA GLY A 351 -21.82 -1.34 9.16
C GLY A 351 -20.40 -1.46 8.60
N SER A 352 -20.15 -1.17 7.32
CA SER A 352 -18.81 -1.36 6.72
C SER A 352 -17.77 -0.33 7.19
N ALA A 353 -16.90 -0.71 8.12
CA ALA A 353 -15.78 0.12 8.57
C ALA A 353 -14.51 0.00 7.71
N ARG A 354 -14.55 -0.65 6.54
CA ARG A 354 -13.34 -0.93 5.74
C ARG A 354 -12.59 0.32 5.30
N ALA A 355 -13.30 1.40 4.98
CA ALA A 355 -12.70 2.69 4.65
C ALA A 355 -11.91 3.26 5.85
N VAL A 356 -12.42 3.07 7.08
CA VAL A 356 -11.75 3.46 8.33
C VAL A 356 -10.50 2.62 8.55
N ASN A 357 -10.59 1.29 8.41
CA ASN A 357 -9.47 0.38 8.63
C ASN A 357 -8.30 0.70 7.68
N ARG A 358 -8.60 0.94 6.39
CA ARG A 358 -7.59 1.31 5.40
C ARG A 358 -6.97 2.67 5.70
N ARG A 359 -7.79 3.63 6.12
CA ARG A 359 -7.31 4.95 6.50
C ARG A 359 -6.41 4.88 7.74
N TYR A 360 -6.77 4.10 8.75
CA TYR A 360 -5.98 3.89 9.94
C TYR A 360 -4.57 3.38 9.60
N ILE A 361 -4.46 2.43 8.67
CA ILE A 361 -3.17 1.93 8.18
C ILE A 361 -2.36 3.05 7.50
N SER A 362 -3.00 3.88 6.68
CA SER A 362 -2.33 4.98 5.99
C SER A 362 -1.85 6.09 6.94
N ASP A 363 -2.67 6.43 7.93
CA ASP A 363 -2.44 7.57 8.83
C ASP A 363 -1.52 7.21 10.01
N CYS A 364 -1.70 6.04 10.62
CA CYS A 364 -1.08 5.69 11.92
C CYS A 364 0.12 4.74 11.82
N VAL A 365 0.26 3.96 10.74
CA VAL A 365 1.37 3.01 10.60
C VAL A 365 2.62 3.72 10.04
N PRO A 366 3.82 3.54 10.61
CA PRO A 366 5.05 4.09 10.07
C PRO A 366 5.34 3.61 8.65
N HIS A 367 5.97 4.45 7.81
CA HIS A 367 6.19 4.17 6.38
C HIS A 367 6.90 2.83 6.12
N LYS A 368 7.84 2.42 7.00
CA LYS A 368 8.56 1.14 6.89
C LYS A 368 7.64 -0.09 7.04
N LEU A 369 6.57 0.04 7.83
CA LEU A 369 5.62 -1.05 8.14
C LEU A 369 4.32 -0.95 7.33
N ARG A 370 4.04 0.16 6.65
CA ARG A 370 2.80 0.37 5.88
C ARG A 370 2.55 -0.70 4.82
N MET A 371 3.59 -1.13 4.12
CA MET A 371 3.49 -2.17 3.09
C MET A 371 3.08 -3.50 3.73
N GLN A 372 3.72 -3.88 4.84
CA GLN A 372 3.40 -5.10 5.58
C GLN A 372 1.99 -5.05 6.21
N ALA A 373 1.59 -3.90 6.76
CA ALA A 373 0.25 -3.71 7.31
C ALA A 373 -0.84 -3.75 6.23
N SER A 374 -0.57 -3.19 5.04
CA SER A 374 -1.46 -3.25 3.88
C SER A 374 -1.58 -4.67 3.34
N ALA A 375 -0.46 -5.40 3.27
CA ALA A 375 -0.45 -6.82 2.93
C ALA A 375 -1.26 -7.63 3.96
N GLY A 376 -1.07 -7.37 5.26
CA GLY A 376 -1.86 -7.98 6.33
C GLY A 376 -3.36 -7.70 6.22
N PHE A 377 -3.77 -6.51 5.79
CA PHE A 377 -5.18 -6.19 5.51
C PHE A 377 -5.75 -7.01 4.36
N VAL A 378 -4.99 -7.19 3.27
CA VAL A 378 -5.39 -8.03 2.13
C VAL A 378 -5.47 -9.49 2.56
N SER A 379 -4.46 -10.02 3.26
CA SER A 379 -4.46 -11.38 3.77
C SER A 379 -5.60 -11.64 4.76
N ALA A 380 -5.87 -10.72 5.68
CA ALA A 380 -7.01 -10.79 6.60
C ALA A 380 -8.34 -10.78 5.84
N SER A 381 -8.44 -9.99 4.77
CA SER A 381 -9.64 -9.99 3.92
C SER A 381 -9.83 -11.36 3.24
N ALA A 382 -8.80 -11.88 2.59
CA ALA A 382 -8.83 -13.17 1.89
C ALA A 382 -9.10 -14.35 2.83
N LEU A 383 -8.47 -14.36 4.00
CA LEU A 383 -8.76 -15.32 5.07
C LEU A 383 -10.24 -15.28 5.47
N GLY A 384 -10.82 -14.08 5.60
CA GLY A 384 -12.24 -13.95 5.92
C GLY A 384 -13.14 -14.49 4.81
N MET A 385 -12.77 -14.27 3.53
CA MET A 385 -13.50 -14.83 2.38
C MET A 385 -13.43 -16.37 2.35
N ALA A 386 -12.33 -16.96 2.80
CA ALA A 386 -12.17 -18.42 2.91
C ALA A 386 -12.93 -18.99 4.13
N CYS A 387 -12.78 -18.35 5.29
CA CYS A 387 -13.36 -18.79 6.55
C CYS A 387 -14.90 -18.70 6.56
N GLY A 388 -15.49 -17.74 5.83
CA GLY A 388 -16.95 -17.61 5.72
C GLY A 388 -17.62 -18.91 5.25
N PRO A 389 -17.40 -19.35 3.99
CA PRO A 389 -17.93 -20.60 3.48
C PRO A 389 -17.52 -21.82 4.31
N ALA A 390 -16.29 -21.86 4.83
CA ALA A 390 -15.85 -22.95 5.71
C ALA A 390 -16.72 -23.09 6.96
N LEU A 391 -17.05 -21.98 7.63
CA LEU A 391 -17.95 -21.98 8.78
C LEU A 391 -19.37 -22.40 8.37
N ALA A 392 -19.87 -21.91 7.23
CA ALA A 392 -21.19 -22.28 6.72
C ALA A 392 -21.34 -23.81 6.52
N SER A 393 -20.27 -24.49 6.07
CA SER A 393 -20.26 -25.95 5.89
C SER A 393 -20.48 -26.74 7.19
N LEU A 394 -20.08 -26.18 8.34
CA LEU A 394 -20.18 -26.80 9.66
C LEU A 394 -21.59 -26.67 10.25
N PHE A 395 -22.44 -25.80 9.68
CA PHE A 395 -23.73 -25.38 10.24
C PHE A 395 -24.93 -26.18 9.71
N GLN A 396 -24.79 -27.50 9.56
CA GLN A 396 -25.86 -28.37 9.04
C GLN A 396 -26.86 -28.83 10.11
N THR A 397 -26.90 -28.17 11.27
CA THR A 397 -27.81 -28.52 12.35
C THR A 397 -29.17 -27.88 12.15
N ASP A 398 -30.24 -28.65 12.36
CA ASP A 398 -31.61 -28.15 12.40
C ASP A 398 -32.21 -28.41 13.78
N PHE A 399 -32.48 -27.33 14.52
CA PHE A 399 -33.20 -27.39 15.79
C PHE A 399 -33.95 -26.08 16.06
N LYS A 400 -34.94 -26.14 16.95
CA LYS A 400 -35.77 -24.99 17.31
C LYS A 400 -35.66 -24.70 18.80
N ILE A 401 -35.28 -23.48 19.14
CA ILE A 401 -35.30 -22.99 20.53
C ILE A 401 -36.41 -21.95 20.65
N TYR A 402 -37.46 -22.28 21.40
CA TYR A 402 -38.70 -21.49 21.50
C TYR A 402 -39.33 -21.19 20.13
N LYS A 403 -39.33 -19.93 19.71
CA LYS A 403 -39.86 -19.45 18.43
C LYS A 403 -38.77 -19.21 17.38
N LEU A 404 -37.49 -19.39 17.74
CA LEU A 404 -36.37 -19.14 16.87
C LEU A 404 -35.90 -20.44 16.23
N THR A 405 -35.85 -20.46 14.91
CA THR A 405 -35.33 -21.59 14.14
C THR A 405 -33.82 -21.45 13.98
N PHE A 406 -33.09 -22.53 14.22
CA PHE A 406 -31.65 -22.64 14.03
C PHE A 406 -31.41 -23.74 13.00
N ASN A 407 -31.29 -23.31 11.74
CA ASN A 407 -31.02 -24.14 10.59
C ASN A 407 -29.79 -23.61 9.83
N GLN A 408 -29.46 -24.26 8.73
CA GLN A 408 -28.31 -23.92 7.89
C GLN A 408 -28.34 -22.47 7.35
N ASP A 409 -29.53 -21.89 7.15
CA ASP A 409 -29.71 -20.53 6.63
C ASP A 409 -29.60 -19.46 7.73
N THR A 410 -30.04 -19.77 8.95
CA THR A 410 -30.12 -18.81 10.07
C THR A 410 -28.90 -18.84 11.00
N LEU A 411 -28.23 -19.99 11.13
CA LEU A 411 -27.01 -20.14 11.95
C LEU A 411 -25.91 -19.12 11.61
N PRO A 412 -25.62 -18.85 10.32
CA PRO A 412 -24.66 -17.81 9.93
C PRO A 412 -24.92 -16.47 10.62
N GLY A 413 -26.18 -16.02 10.69
CA GLY A 413 -26.56 -14.77 11.33
C GLY A 413 -26.27 -14.79 12.83
N TRP A 414 -26.71 -15.84 13.55
CA TRP A 414 -26.54 -15.94 15.00
C TRP A 414 -25.07 -16.01 15.44
N ILE A 415 -24.24 -16.74 14.69
CA ILE A 415 -22.81 -16.87 15.00
C ILE A 415 -22.08 -15.57 14.73
N MET A 416 -22.46 -14.85 13.69
CA MET A 416 -21.93 -13.52 13.42
C MET A 416 -22.35 -12.52 14.49
N VAL A 417 -23.58 -12.58 15.03
CA VAL A 417 -24.00 -11.77 16.19
C VAL A 417 -23.06 -12.00 17.38
N LEU A 418 -22.82 -13.26 17.75
CA LEU A 418 -21.92 -13.59 18.86
C LEU A 418 -20.50 -13.05 18.61
N SER A 419 -19.98 -13.23 17.40
CA SER A 419 -18.63 -12.79 17.03
C SER A 419 -18.49 -11.27 17.09
N TRP A 420 -19.50 -10.51 16.66
CA TRP A 420 -19.51 -9.05 16.75
C TRP A 420 -19.64 -8.54 18.19
N ILE A 421 -20.33 -9.26 19.09
CA ILE A 421 -20.37 -8.94 20.54
C ILE A 421 -18.97 -9.10 21.13
N VAL A 422 -18.30 -10.23 20.87
CA VAL A 422 -16.94 -10.49 21.36
C VAL A 422 -15.97 -9.43 20.84
N TYR A 423 -16.07 -9.09 19.54
CA TYR A 423 -15.27 -8.03 18.95
C TYR A 423 -15.53 -6.67 19.60
N LEU A 424 -16.80 -6.31 19.85
CA LEU A 424 -17.16 -5.04 20.48
C LEU A 424 -16.58 -4.92 21.90
N LEU A 425 -16.66 -5.99 22.68
CA LEU A 425 -16.05 -6.05 24.02
C LEU A 425 -14.53 -5.90 23.95
N TRP A 426 -13.88 -6.60 23.00
CA TRP A 426 -12.44 -6.51 22.83
C TRP A 426 -11.99 -5.11 22.36
N LEU A 427 -12.73 -4.52 21.43
CA LEU A 427 -12.51 -3.15 20.94
C LEU A 427 -12.59 -2.14 22.09
N TRP A 428 -13.60 -2.25 22.96
CA TRP A 428 -13.76 -1.35 24.10
C TRP A 428 -12.55 -1.39 25.04
N ILE A 429 -12.04 -2.59 25.34
CA ILE A 429 -10.98 -2.78 26.34
C ILE A 429 -9.60 -2.40 25.78
N SER A 430 -9.31 -2.74 24.52
CA SER A 430 -7.94 -2.75 23.99
C SER A 430 -7.63 -1.65 22.98
N PHE A 431 -8.63 -0.96 22.42
CA PHE A 431 -8.39 0.07 21.42
C PHE A 431 -7.93 1.38 22.07
N ARG A 432 -6.84 1.96 21.54
CA ARG A 432 -6.31 3.25 22.00
C ARG A 432 -6.34 4.25 20.85
N GLU A 433 -7.04 5.35 21.05
CA GLU A 433 -7.14 6.41 20.05
C GLU A 433 -5.75 7.08 19.86
N PRO A 434 -5.27 7.26 18.62
CA PRO A 434 -4.00 7.93 18.36
C PRO A 434 -4.07 9.43 18.74
N PRO A 435 -3.00 10.02 19.32
CA PRO A 435 -3.00 11.42 19.73
C PRO A 435 -3.14 12.33 18.50
N GLN A 436 -4.16 13.20 18.52
CA GLN A 436 -4.42 14.18 17.46
C GLN A 436 -3.37 15.29 17.48
N GLU A 437 -2.90 15.72 16.30
CA GLU A 437 -2.27 17.03 16.15
C GLU A 437 -3.34 18.08 16.43
N ILE A 438 -3.33 18.61 17.66
CA ILE A 438 -4.01 19.87 17.95
C ILE A 438 -3.40 20.88 16.99
N LYS A 439 -4.17 21.29 15.98
CA LYS A 439 -3.91 22.54 15.28
C LYS A 439 -4.04 23.64 16.33
N GLU A 440 -2.96 23.94 17.03
CA GLU A 440 -2.82 25.22 17.69
C GLU A 440 -3.05 26.26 16.61
N ASN A 441 -4.16 26.98 16.72
CA ASN A 441 -4.35 28.22 16.02
C ASN A 441 -3.10 29.06 16.33
N ARG A 442 -2.19 29.16 15.36
CA ARG A 442 -1.19 30.23 15.34
C ARG A 442 -1.99 31.52 15.24
N THR A 443 -2.37 32.08 16.37
CA THR A 443 -2.83 33.45 16.48
C THR A 443 -1.73 34.32 15.87
N PRO A 444 -2.02 35.15 14.86
CA PRO A 444 -1.08 36.15 14.41
C PRO A 444 -0.69 37.00 15.63
N ARG A 445 0.61 37.13 15.84
CA ARG A 445 1.19 38.04 16.83
C ARG A 445 0.85 39.46 16.38
N GLU A 446 -0.19 40.05 16.95
CA GLU A 446 -0.51 41.46 16.77
C GLU A 446 0.51 42.32 17.54
N GLU A 447 1.18 43.21 16.81
CA GLU A 447 1.93 44.33 17.37
C GLU A 447 0.95 45.37 17.96
N PRO A 448 1.38 46.15 18.98
CA PRO A 448 0.47 46.92 19.80
C PRO A 448 0.11 48.25 19.14
N THR A 449 -1.17 48.45 18.84
CA THR A 449 -1.73 49.80 18.65
C THR A 449 -2.81 50.08 19.68
N LEU A 450 -2.53 51.09 20.50
CA LEU A 450 -3.42 51.73 21.46
C LEU A 450 -4.67 52.29 20.77
N SER A 451 -5.87 51.97 21.27
CA SER A 451 -6.93 52.93 21.66
C SER A 451 -8.25 52.21 21.99
N VAL A 452 -8.64 52.19 23.27
CA VAL A 452 -9.71 52.99 23.89
C VAL A 452 -11.12 52.34 23.82
N LEU A 453 -11.49 51.79 24.98
CA LEU A 453 -12.79 51.86 25.69
C LEU A 453 -14.03 51.13 25.13
N GLY A 454 -14.55 50.17 25.93
CA GLY A 454 -15.96 49.80 25.93
C GLY A 454 -16.26 48.35 26.31
N SER A 455 -16.54 48.12 27.61
CA SER A 455 -17.43 47.11 28.22
C SER A 455 -18.29 46.25 27.26
N SER A 456 -18.56 44.96 27.45
CA SER A 456 -18.87 44.22 28.67
C SER A 456 -18.93 42.70 28.41
N VAL A 457 -18.60 41.95 29.45
CA VAL A 457 -18.81 40.51 29.64
C VAL A 457 -20.22 40.05 29.28
N ASN A 458 -20.35 38.90 28.59
CA ASN A 458 -21.32 37.86 28.94
C ASN A 458 -20.99 36.51 28.29
N TYR A 459 -20.76 35.52 29.15
CA TYR A 459 -20.77 34.09 28.85
C TYR A 459 -22.23 33.63 28.71
N THR A 460 -22.59 32.97 27.61
CA THR A 460 -23.67 31.97 27.57
C THR A 460 -23.41 30.93 26.50
N VAL A 461 -23.28 29.69 26.96
CA VAL A 461 -23.39 28.43 26.22
C VAL A 461 -24.82 28.29 25.71
N GLU A 462 -25.03 28.02 24.41
CA GLU A 462 -25.83 26.88 23.89
C GLU A 462 -26.05 26.95 22.36
N ASN A 463 -26.23 25.75 21.79
CA ASN A 463 -26.87 25.46 20.51
C ASN A 463 -26.08 25.66 19.22
N GLY A 464 -25.15 24.72 19.01
CA GLY A 464 -24.75 24.32 17.67
C GLY A 464 -25.84 23.50 17.01
N PHE A 465 -26.60 24.11 16.10
CA PHE A 465 -27.13 23.49 14.90
C PHE A 465 -27.50 24.62 13.91
N THR A 466 -27.11 24.43 12.65
CA THR A 466 -27.44 25.22 11.44
C THR A 466 -26.41 26.26 10.93
N ARG A 467 -25.95 26.00 9.69
CA ARG A 467 -25.40 26.89 8.65
C ARG A 467 -23.91 27.33 8.78
N PRO A 468 -23.16 27.32 7.65
CA PRO A 468 -23.53 27.99 6.40
C PRO A 468 -23.65 27.05 5.19
N LEU A 469 -24.89 26.65 4.92
CA LEU A 469 -25.39 26.44 3.57
C LEU A 469 -26.33 27.61 3.30
N LEU A 470 -25.78 28.76 2.90
CA LEU A 470 -26.46 29.88 2.26
C LEU A 470 -25.42 30.97 1.98
N LEU A 471 -24.83 30.91 0.78
CA LEU A 471 -24.24 32.03 0.05
C LEU A 471 -23.86 31.47 -1.32
N ASN A 472 -24.87 31.36 -2.19
CA ASN A 472 -24.75 31.30 -3.64
C ASN A 472 -26.16 31.33 -4.21
N MET A 473 -26.79 32.50 -4.11
CA MET A 473 -27.93 32.87 -4.94
C MET A 473 -27.86 34.37 -5.13
N GLU A 474 -28.08 34.80 -6.38
CA GLU A 474 -27.75 36.10 -7.00
C GLU A 474 -26.30 36.12 -7.53
N SER A 475 -26.02 36.19 -8.83
CA SER A 475 -26.73 36.86 -9.93
C SER A 475 -26.50 36.15 -11.28
N LYS A 476 -27.57 35.88 -12.02
CA LYS A 476 -27.56 35.66 -13.47
C LYS A 476 -28.19 36.89 -14.14
N GLN A 477 -27.45 37.56 -15.01
CA GLN A 477 -27.91 38.33 -16.18
C GLN A 477 -26.65 38.66 -17.00
N GLN A 478 -26.37 38.01 -18.15
CA GLN A 478 -26.94 38.14 -19.50
C GLN A 478 -26.24 39.24 -20.33
N GLY A 479 -25.54 38.86 -21.42
CA GLY A 479 -25.10 39.80 -22.47
C GLY A 479 -23.78 39.50 -23.19
N GLN A 480 -23.89 38.85 -24.35
CA GLN A 480 -23.04 38.79 -25.58
C GLN A 480 -21.64 39.45 -25.71
N ASN A 481 -20.76 38.63 -26.32
CA ASN A 481 -19.78 38.87 -27.40
C ASN A 481 -18.47 39.68 -27.21
N GLU A 482 -17.44 39.04 -27.80
CA GLU A 482 -16.20 39.53 -28.42
C GLU A 482 -14.95 39.80 -27.54
N ASP A 483 -13.97 38.92 -27.75
CA ASP A 483 -12.52 39.10 -27.83
C ASP A 483 -11.87 40.23 -27.01
N GLN A 484 -11.08 39.85 -25.99
CA GLN A 484 -9.76 40.42 -25.80
C GLN A 484 -8.89 39.57 -24.86
N GLU A 485 -7.78 39.12 -25.45
CA GLU A 485 -6.56 38.63 -24.83
C GLU A 485 -5.98 39.76 -23.96
N TYR A 486 -5.82 39.55 -22.65
CA TYR A 486 -4.77 40.19 -21.86
C TYR A 486 -4.39 39.30 -20.67
N ASP A 487 -3.13 38.92 -20.71
CA ASP A 487 -2.28 38.36 -19.67
C ASP A 487 -2.14 39.34 -18.51
N ASP A 488 -2.46 38.93 -17.29
CA ASP A 488 -1.79 39.42 -16.08
C ASP A 488 -2.12 38.59 -14.84
N GLY A 489 -1.11 38.35 -14.01
CA GLY A 489 -1.30 38.12 -12.58
C GLY A 489 -1.03 36.71 -12.04
N GLU A 490 0.22 36.25 -12.16
CA GLU A 490 0.81 35.20 -11.34
C GLU A 490 0.85 35.56 -9.84
N GLU A 491 -0.26 35.64 -9.11
CA GLU A 491 -0.21 35.78 -7.63
C GLU A 491 -1.17 34.89 -6.83
N ASP A 492 -2.03 34.08 -7.47
CA ASP A 492 -3.10 33.37 -6.75
C ASP A 492 -2.91 31.83 -6.64
N SER A 493 -1.71 31.33 -6.97
CA SER A 493 -1.45 29.89 -7.10
C SER A 493 -0.94 29.21 -5.81
N CYS A 494 -0.47 29.97 -4.81
CA CYS A 494 0.16 29.38 -3.62
C CYS A 494 -0.84 28.90 -2.53
N GLU A 495 -2.00 29.55 -2.36
CA GLU A 495 -2.94 29.19 -1.27
C GLU A 495 -3.88 28.02 -1.61
N LYS A 496 -4.08 27.70 -2.90
CA LYS A 496 -4.94 26.57 -3.32
C LYS A 496 -4.24 25.20 -3.24
N ALA A 497 -2.94 25.16 -2.98
CA ALA A 497 -2.13 23.94 -2.99
C ALA A 497 -2.38 23.00 -1.78
N HIS A 498 -2.89 23.51 -0.66
CA HIS A 498 -2.93 22.79 0.63
C HIS A 498 -4.32 22.41 1.16
N LYS A 499 -5.42 22.75 0.46
CA LYS A 499 -6.77 22.43 0.95
C LYS A 499 -7.18 20.98 0.62
N PRO A 500 -7.80 20.24 1.57
CA PRO A 500 -8.31 18.89 1.34
C PRO A 500 -9.45 18.91 0.31
N VAL A 501 -9.57 17.82 -0.46
CA VAL A 501 -10.55 17.72 -1.54
C VAL A 501 -11.98 17.67 -0.98
N THR A 502 -12.88 18.50 -1.50
CA THR A 502 -14.24 18.68 -0.98
C THR A 502 -15.31 17.87 -1.73
N SER A 503 -15.00 17.26 -2.88
CA SER A 503 -15.95 16.48 -3.69
C SER A 503 -15.29 15.35 -4.50
N ILE A 504 -16.04 14.28 -4.79
CA ILE A 504 -15.64 13.15 -5.65
C ILE A 504 -15.23 13.63 -7.05
N VAL A 505 -15.97 14.58 -7.64
CA VAL A 505 -15.68 15.08 -8.99
C VAL A 505 -14.35 15.83 -9.03
N SER A 506 -14.07 16.63 -8.01
CA SER A 506 -12.78 17.29 -7.87
C SER A 506 -11.66 16.27 -7.61
N ALA A 507 -11.91 15.22 -6.81
CA ALA A 507 -10.95 14.15 -6.57
C ALA A 507 -10.59 13.43 -7.87
N TYR A 508 -11.61 13.07 -8.68
CA TYR A 508 -11.43 12.37 -9.95
C TYR A 508 -10.70 13.21 -11.01
N ARG A 509 -10.92 14.54 -11.03
CA ARG A 509 -10.17 15.46 -11.92
C ARG A 509 -8.70 15.58 -11.53
N LEU A 510 -8.38 15.45 -10.24
CA LEU A 510 -7.02 15.45 -9.70
C LEU A 510 -6.26 14.13 -9.92
N LEU A 511 -6.95 13.04 -10.30
CA LEU A 511 -6.32 11.77 -10.57
C LEU A 511 -5.55 11.80 -11.89
N THR A 512 -4.29 11.38 -11.84
CA THR A 512 -3.50 11.14 -13.05
C THR A 512 -4.14 10.02 -13.87
N PRO A 513 -3.92 9.99 -15.21
CA PRO A 513 -4.41 8.91 -16.06
C PRO A 513 -4.02 7.51 -15.55
N SER A 514 -2.80 7.37 -15.02
CA SER A 514 -2.31 6.12 -14.42
C SER A 514 -3.15 5.65 -13.22
N VAL A 515 -3.54 6.57 -12.31
CA VAL A 515 -4.41 6.21 -11.17
C VAL A 515 -5.81 5.83 -11.61
N LYS A 516 -6.35 6.48 -12.65
CA LYS A 516 -7.67 6.11 -13.20
C LYS A 516 -7.65 4.69 -13.77
N VAL A 517 -6.59 4.32 -14.49
CA VAL A 517 -6.43 2.94 -14.99
C VAL A 517 -6.30 1.97 -13.83
N GLN A 518 -5.48 2.26 -12.82
CA GLN A 518 -5.37 1.39 -11.63
C GLN A 518 -6.69 1.17 -10.89
N LEU A 519 -7.52 2.21 -10.74
CA LEU A 519 -8.86 2.09 -10.17
C LEU A 519 -9.79 1.25 -11.08
N PHE A 520 -9.65 1.35 -12.39
CA PHE A 520 -10.40 0.53 -13.35
C PHE A 520 -9.96 -0.93 -13.34
N VAL A 521 -8.67 -1.22 -13.20
CA VAL A 521 -8.13 -2.58 -12.97
C VAL A 521 -8.65 -3.14 -11.66
N TYR A 522 -8.73 -2.33 -10.60
CA TYR A 522 -9.31 -2.73 -9.32
C TYR A 522 -10.81 -3.03 -9.44
N PHE A 523 -11.53 -2.25 -10.25
CA PHE A 523 -12.92 -2.51 -10.56
C PHE A 523 -13.07 -3.84 -11.30
N MET A 524 -12.28 -4.07 -12.35
CA MET A 524 -12.30 -5.29 -13.16
C MET A 524 -12.06 -6.54 -12.32
N LEU A 525 -11.00 -6.56 -11.51
CA LEU A 525 -10.67 -7.74 -10.70
C LEU A 525 -11.76 -8.03 -9.67
N LYS A 526 -12.37 -7.01 -9.06
CA LYS A 526 -13.45 -7.20 -8.08
C LYS A 526 -14.75 -7.65 -8.74
N TYR A 527 -15.03 -7.16 -9.94
CA TYR A 527 -16.16 -7.62 -10.74
C TYR A 527 -16.03 -9.11 -11.07
N ALA A 528 -14.88 -9.53 -11.60
CA ALA A 528 -14.63 -10.92 -11.99
C ALA A 528 -14.66 -11.89 -10.79
N MET A 529 -14.05 -11.50 -9.66
CA MET A 529 -14.13 -12.28 -8.42
C MET A 529 -15.56 -12.41 -7.91
N GLU A 530 -16.34 -11.32 -7.91
CA GLU A 530 -17.69 -11.35 -7.35
C GLU A 530 -18.61 -12.21 -8.18
N ILE A 531 -18.54 -12.13 -9.53
CA ILE A 531 -19.28 -13.04 -10.42
C ILE A 531 -18.97 -14.49 -10.05
N LEU A 532 -17.69 -14.85 -9.98
CA LEU A 532 -17.26 -16.21 -9.69
C LEU A 532 -17.77 -16.73 -8.33
N LEU A 533 -17.69 -15.90 -7.28
CA LEU A 533 -18.06 -16.29 -5.92
C LEU A 533 -19.57 -16.32 -5.72
N ALA A 534 -20.30 -15.30 -6.18
CA ALA A 534 -21.73 -15.15 -5.94
C ALA A 534 -22.58 -16.09 -6.80
N GLU A 535 -22.13 -16.44 -8.01
CA GLU A 535 -22.84 -17.41 -8.87
C GLU A 535 -22.50 -18.87 -8.56
N ALA A 536 -21.47 -19.12 -7.71
CA ALA A 536 -20.94 -20.46 -7.47
C ALA A 536 -22.01 -21.44 -6.98
N SER A 537 -22.88 -21.05 -6.06
CA SER A 537 -23.93 -21.94 -5.54
C SER A 537 -24.93 -22.32 -6.64
N VAL A 538 -25.44 -21.33 -7.38
CA VAL A 538 -26.43 -21.54 -8.45
C VAL A 538 -25.86 -22.37 -9.61
N ILE A 539 -24.64 -22.07 -10.07
CA ILE A 539 -24.02 -22.78 -11.19
C ILE A 539 -23.69 -24.23 -10.83
N THR A 540 -23.11 -24.46 -9.65
CA THR A 540 -22.72 -25.82 -9.25
C THR A 540 -23.92 -26.69 -8.89
N ALA A 541 -24.98 -26.11 -8.32
CA ALA A 541 -26.26 -26.79 -8.11
C ALA A 541 -26.90 -27.19 -9.45
N TYR A 542 -26.90 -26.29 -10.44
CA TYR A 542 -27.54 -26.56 -11.74
C TYR A 542 -26.76 -27.54 -12.63
N TYR A 543 -25.43 -27.35 -12.80
CA TYR A 543 -24.64 -28.18 -13.73
C TYR A 543 -24.10 -29.46 -13.11
N PHE A 544 -23.84 -29.47 -11.80
CA PHE A 544 -23.14 -30.59 -11.13
C PHE A 544 -23.94 -31.21 -9.98
N ILE A 545 -25.11 -30.66 -9.63
CA ILE A 545 -25.97 -31.14 -8.53
C ILE A 545 -25.19 -31.18 -7.22
N TRP A 546 -24.37 -30.15 -6.98
CA TRP A 546 -23.61 -30.03 -5.74
C TRP A 546 -24.53 -29.69 -4.57
N SER A 547 -24.28 -30.31 -3.42
CA SER A 547 -24.89 -29.90 -2.16
C SER A 547 -24.28 -28.59 -1.67
N THR A 548 -25.00 -27.83 -0.86
CA THR A 548 -24.52 -26.59 -0.22
C THR A 548 -23.18 -26.80 0.49
N SER A 549 -22.99 -27.97 1.12
CA SER A 549 -21.74 -28.34 1.80
C SER A 549 -20.57 -28.51 0.83
N SER A 550 -20.82 -29.10 -0.34
CA SER A 550 -19.80 -29.23 -1.41
C SER A 550 -19.39 -27.87 -1.95
N VAL A 551 -20.35 -26.95 -2.16
CA VAL A 551 -20.07 -25.56 -2.57
C VAL A 551 -19.26 -24.83 -1.51
N ALA A 552 -19.64 -24.97 -0.24
CA ALA A 552 -18.96 -24.35 0.88
C ALA A 552 -17.51 -24.81 1.03
N ILE A 553 -17.24 -26.11 0.88
CA ILE A 553 -15.88 -26.69 0.87
C ILE A 553 -15.09 -26.17 -0.34
N PHE A 554 -15.68 -26.12 -1.53
CA PHE A 554 -15.04 -25.60 -2.73
C PHE A 554 -14.59 -24.14 -2.55
N LEU A 555 -15.48 -23.27 -2.07
CA LEU A 555 -15.18 -21.85 -1.82
C LEU A 555 -14.14 -21.67 -0.70
N ALA A 556 -14.19 -22.49 0.35
CA ALA A 556 -13.19 -22.49 1.42
C ALA A 556 -11.80 -22.86 0.89
N CYS A 557 -11.70 -23.93 0.10
CA CYS A 557 -10.46 -24.34 -0.55
C CYS A 557 -9.94 -23.26 -1.50
N LEU A 558 -10.81 -22.66 -2.31
CA LEU A 558 -10.49 -21.58 -3.23
C LEU A 558 -9.90 -20.38 -2.45
N GLY A 559 -10.54 -19.93 -1.38
CA GLY A 559 -10.05 -18.85 -0.53
C GLY A 559 -8.74 -19.17 0.22
N LEU A 560 -8.51 -20.42 0.62
CA LEU A 560 -7.28 -20.81 1.31
C LEU A 560 -6.05 -20.73 0.38
N THR A 561 -6.23 -20.86 -0.93
CA THR A 561 -5.13 -20.74 -1.92
C THR A 561 -4.44 -19.38 -1.90
N VAL A 562 -5.09 -18.34 -1.37
CA VAL A 562 -4.54 -16.97 -1.33
C VAL A 562 -3.29 -16.88 -0.44
N LEU A 563 -3.22 -17.66 0.65
CA LEU A 563 -2.09 -17.64 1.56
C LEU A 563 -0.77 -18.09 0.90
N PRO A 564 -0.66 -19.31 0.34
CA PRO A 564 0.57 -19.75 -0.29
C PRO A 564 0.92 -18.90 -1.51
N VAL A 565 -0.07 -18.46 -2.28
CA VAL A 565 0.14 -17.59 -3.45
C VAL A 565 0.76 -16.25 -3.03
N ASN A 566 0.23 -15.59 -2.00
CA ASN A 566 0.78 -14.31 -1.53
C ASN A 566 2.22 -14.46 -1.01
N ILE A 567 2.55 -15.58 -0.36
CA ILE A 567 3.92 -15.87 0.08
C ILE A 567 4.84 -16.02 -1.14
N ILE A 568 4.43 -16.80 -2.14
CA ILE A 568 5.22 -17.03 -3.36
C ILE A 568 5.43 -15.71 -4.11
N VAL A 569 4.38 -14.93 -4.30
CA VAL A 569 4.46 -13.65 -5.01
C VAL A 569 5.35 -12.66 -4.27
N GLY A 570 5.17 -12.52 -2.95
CA GLY A 570 5.94 -11.60 -2.13
C GLY A 570 7.42 -11.97 -2.03
N THR A 571 7.76 -13.26 -1.99
CA THR A 571 9.13 -13.72 -1.74
C THR A 571 9.92 -13.96 -3.03
N TYR A 572 9.30 -14.54 -4.05
CA TYR A 572 9.98 -14.92 -5.30
C TYR A 572 9.71 -13.90 -6.42
N ILE A 573 8.44 -13.63 -6.73
CA ILE A 573 8.09 -12.87 -7.93
C ILE A 573 8.45 -11.38 -7.77
N SER A 574 8.18 -10.78 -6.61
CA SER A 574 8.49 -9.37 -6.34
C SER A 574 9.99 -9.05 -6.37
N ASN A 575 10.87 -10.06 -6.19
CA ASN A 575 12.31 -9.89 -6.25
C ASN A 575 12.87 -10.07 -7.68
N MET A 576 12.16 -10.80 -8.54
CA MET A 576 12.60 -11.13 -9.89
C MET A 576 12.01 -10.19 -10.96
N PHE A 577 10.78 -9.70 -10.76
CA PHE A 577 10.03 -8.94 -11.76
C PHE A 577 9.61 -7.57 -11.25
N GLU A 578 9.49 -6.61 -12.17
CA GLU A 578 8.95 -5.30 -11.85
C GLU A 578 7.43 -5.38 -11.63
N GLU A 579 6.89 -4.63 -10.66
CA GLU A 579 5.46 -4.67 -10.29
C GLU A 579 4.51 -4.46 -11.50
N ARG A 580 4.88 -3.63 -12.47
CA ARG A 580 4.09 -3.42 -13.71
C ARG A 580 4.02 -4.65 -14.63
N GLN A 581 5.06 -5.48 -14.64
CA GLN A 581 5.07 -6.71 -15.42
C GLN A 581 4.17 -7.75 -14.75
N VAL A 582 4.24 -7.84 -13.42
CA VAL A 582 3.37 -8.72 -12.64
C VAL A 582 1.90 -8.30 -12.79
N LEU A 583 1.62 -7.00 -12.79
CA LEU A 583 0.28 -6.44 -13.04
C LEU A 583 -0.28 -6.97 -14.38
N LEU A 584 0.41 -6.70 -15.49
CA LEU A 584 -0.05 -7.11 -16.83
C LEU A 584 -0.16 -8.64 -16.97
N ALA A 585 0.80 -9.38 -16.44
CA ALA A 585 0.77 -10.85 -16.46
C ALA A 585 -0.45 -11.39 -15.70
N SER A 586 -0.76 -10.84 -14.53
CA SER A 586 -1.94 -11.24 -13.75
C SER A 586 -3.26 -10.88 -14.44
N GLU A 587 -3.36 -9.74 -15.13
CA GLU A 587 -4.53 -9.42 -15.96
C GLU A 587 -4.75 -10.43 -17.10
N ILE A 588 -3.68 -10.83 -17.79
CA ILE A 588 -3.75 -11.84 -18.86
C ILE A 588 -4.19 -13.20 -18.28
N MET A 589 -3.69 -13.57 -17.10
CA MET A 589 -4.10 -14.81 -16.45
C MET A 589 -5.57 -14.79 -16.00
N VAL A 590 -6.09 -13.64 -15.53
CA VAL A 590 -7.53 -13.45 -15.28
C VAL A 590 -8.33 -13.63 -16.58
N LEU A 591 -7.88 -13.04 -17.68
CA LEU A 591 -8.52 -13.20 -18.99
C LEU A 591 -8.58 -14.68 -19.42
N ILE A 592 -7.48 -15.42 -19.27
CA ILE A 592 -7.42 -16.86 -19.57
C ILE A 592 -8.41 -17.64 -18.70
N GLY A 593 -8.48 -17.33 -17.40
CA GLY A 593 -9.45 -17.95 -16.48
C GLY A 593 -10.91 -17.72 -16.90
N ILE A 594 -11.26 -16.48 -17.29
CA ILE A 594 -12.59 -16.14 -17.80
C ILE A 594 -12.89 -16.91 -19.09
N LEU A 595 -11.94 -16.97 -20.03
CA LEU A 595 -12.13 -17.69 -21.31
C LEU A 595 -12.35 -19.20 -21.10
N LEU A 596 -11.61 -19.82 -20.19
CA LEU A 596 -11.77 -21.24 -19.86
C LEU A 596 -13.10 -21.55 -19.15
N SER A 597 -13.72 -20.55 -18.52
CA SER A 597 -14.99 -20.70 -17.79
C SER A 597 -16.20 -20.88 -18.71
N PHE A 598 -16.13 -20.41 -19.97
CA PHE A 598 -17.25 -20.48 -20.91
C PHE A 598 -17.68 -21.91 -21.23
N HIS A 599 -19.00 -22.11 -21.33
CA HIS A 599 -19.56 -23.34 -21.87
C HIS A 599 -19.62 -23.28 -23.41
N ILE A 600 -18.66 -23.93 -24.08
CA ILE A 600 -18.48 -23.91 -25.55
C ILE A 600 -18.64 -25.33 -26.12
N GLY A 601 -19.88 -25.81 -26.21
CA GLY A 601 -20.28 -27.00 -27.00
C GLY A 601 -19.85 -28.39 -26.48
N ILE A 602 -18.87 -28.46 -25.58
CA ILE A 602 -18.46 -29.67 -24.84
C ILE A 602 -19.29 -29.74 -23.55
N PRO A 603 -19.70 -30.93 -23.05
CA PRO A 603 -20.36 -31.05 -21.75
C PRO A 603 -19.53 -30.35 -20.67
N TYR A 604 -20.16 -29.43 -19.94
CA TYR A 604 -19.49 -28.67 -18.90
C TYR A 604 -19.02 -29.62 -17.80
N SER A 605 -17.72 -29.59 -17.50
CA SER A 605 -17.11 -30.56 -16.60
C SER A 605 -16.64 -29.90 -15.31
N VAL A 606 -16.67 -30.66 -14.21
CA VAL A 606 -16.16 -30.19 -12.91
C VAL A 606 -14.70 -29.71 -12.99
N PRO A 607 -13.77 -30.43 -13.66
CA PRO A 607 -12.39 -29.95 -13.80
C PRO A 607 -12.28 -28.62 -14.56
N GLN A 608 -13.13 -28.40 -15.57
CA GLN A 608 -13.17 -27.13 -16.30
C GLN A 608 -13.60 -25.98 -15.38
N TYR A 609 -14.70 -26.15 -14.63
CA TYR A 609 -15.19 -25.14 -13.69
C TYR A 609 -14.18 -24.85 -12.58
N VAL A 610 -13.69 -25.89 -11.90
CA VAL A 610 -12.75 -25.75 -10.78
C VAL A 610 -11.40 -25.17 -11.25
N GLY A 611 -10.88 -25.62 -12.40
CA GLY A 611 -9.61 -25.11 -12.94
C GLY A 611 -9.69 -23.66 -13.39
N SER A 612 -10.77 -23.29 -14.09
CA SER A 612 -10.99 -21.90 -14.52
C SER A 612 -11.27 -20.96 -13.35
N ALA A 613 -12.04 -21.40 -12.35
CA ALA A 613 -12.27 -20.68 -11.09
C ALA A 613 -10.96 -20.42 -10.34
N LEU A 614 -10.11 -21.45 -10.18
CA LEU A 614 -8.83 -21.34 -9.50
C LEU A 614 -7.91 -20.35 -10.21
N ILE A 615 -7.78 -20.45 -11.54
CA ILE A 615 -6.95 -19.52 -12.33
C ILE A 615 -7.46 -18.08 -12.18
N THR A 616 -8.77 -17.86 -12.33
CA THR A 616 -9.39 -16.53 -12.24
C THR A 616 -9.18 -15.92 -10.86
N PHE A 617 -9.50 -16.67 -9.81
CA PHE A 617 -9.45 -16.19 -8.43
C PHE A 617 -8.02 -15.90 -7.98
N VAL A 618 -7.09 -16.86 -8.17
CA VAL A 618 -5.68 -16.70 -7.79
C VAL A 618 -5.06 -15.52 -8.52
N SER A 619 -5.29 -15.40 -9.83
CA SER A 619 -4.71 -14.30 -10.61
C SER A 619 -5.27 -12.95 -10.20
N ALA A 620 -6.56 -12.88 -9.89
CA ALA A 620 -7.21 -11.65 -9.43
C ALA A 620 -6.70 -11.22 -8.02
N GLU A 621 -6.39 -12.16 -7.13
CA GLU A 621 -5.81 -11.88 -5.81
C GLU A 621 -4.38 -11.33 -5.92
N VAL A 622 -3.56 -11.93 -6.79
CA VAL A 622 -2.23 -11.40 -7.11
C VAL A 622 -2.33 -9.99 -7.69
N LEU A 623 -3.28 -9.80 -8.62
CA LEU A 623 -3.53 -8.50 -9.25
C LEU A 623 -3.96 -7.45 -8.22
N GLU A 624 -4.79 -7.80 -7.23
CA GLU A 624 -5.18 -6.90 -6.14
C GLU A 624 -3.96 -6.44 -5.32
N GLY A 625 -3.08 -7.38 -4.93
CA GLY A 625 -1.89 -7.05 -4.16
C GLY A 625 -0.95 -6.09 -4.90
N VAL A 626 -0.69 -6.37 -6.18
CA VAL A 626 0.20 -5.55 -7.02
C VAL A 626 -0.41 -4.18 -7.33
N ASN A 627 -1.70 -4.15 -7.68
CA ASN A 627 -2.42 -2.91 -7.97
C ASN A 627 -2.48 -1.99 -6.75
N LEU A 628 -2.68 -2.54 -5.54
CA LEU A 628 -2.67 -1.75 -4.31
C LEU A 628 -1.27 -1.17 -4.00
N SER A 629 -0.21 -1.95 -4.23
CA SER A 629 1.18 -1.47 -4.08
C SER A 629 1.45 -0.28 -5.01
N LEU A 630 1.12 -0.42 -6.29
CA LEU A 630 1.31 0.64 -7.30
C LEU A 630 0.44 1.86 -7.00
N LEU A 631 -0.83 1.66 -6.63
CA LEU A 631 -1.74 2.75 -6.28
C LEU A 631 -1.17 3.57 -5.13
N SER A 632 -0.62 2.93 -4.10
CA SER A 632 0.00 3.61 -2.95
C SER A 632 1.21 4.48 -3.33
N ARG A 633 1.92 4.16 -4.41
CA ARG A 633 3.09 4.91 -4.89
C ARG A 633 2.73 6.06 -5.82
N VAL A 634 1.70 5.88 -6.64
CA VAL A 634 1.28 6.87 -7.65
C VAL A 634 0.29 7.90 -7.06
N MET A 635 -0.32 7.61 -5.90
CA MET A 635 -1.29 8.50 -5.27
C MET A 635 -0.66 9.80 -4.74
N SER A 636 -1.23 10.94 -5.13
CA SER A 636 -0.80 12.26 -4.66
C SER A 636 -0.94 12.42 -3.14
N SER A 637 0.00 13.14 -2.51
CA SER A 637 -0.07 13.56 -1.09
C SER A 637 -1.32 14.41 -0.77
N ARG A 638 -1.97 15.00 -1.78
CA ARG A 638 -3.28 15.67 -1.61
C ARG A 638 -4.44 14.69 -1.40
N LEU A 639 -4.32 13.48 -1.93
CA LEU A 639 -5.29 12.40 -1.76
C LEU A 639 -4.95 11.46 -0.60
N SER A 640 -3.88 11.71 0.16
CA SER A 640 -3.66 11.04 1.44
C SER A 640 -4.41 11.72 2.59
N ARG A 641 -4.93 12.95 2.41
CA ARG A 641 -5.61 13.73 3.46
C ARG A 641 -7.05 14.09 3.09
N GLY A 642 -7.96 13.99 4.07
CA GLY A 642 -9.37 14.37 3.95
C GLY A 642 -10.32 13.20 3.69
N THR A 643 -11.60 13.51 3.44
CA THR A 643 -12.68 12.52 3.25
C THR A 643 -12.51 11.72 1.96
N TYR A 644 -12.12 12.36 0.86
CA TYR A 644 -11.92 11.72 -0.45
C TYR A 644 -10.48 11.27 -0.64
N ASN A 645 -10.00 10.48 0.31
CA ASN A 645 -8.65 9.91 0.25
C ASN A 645 -8.57 8.69 -0.68
N GLY A 646 -7.36 8.20 -0.91
CA GLY A 646 -7.12 7.03 -1.75
C GLY A 646 -7.69 5.72 -1.23
N GLY A 647 -7.76 5.57 0.09
CA GLY A 647 -8.42 4.44 0.73
C GLY A 647 -9.89 4.36 0.32
N LEU A 648 -10.60 5.50 0.40
CA LEU A 648 -12.00 5.62 -0.02
C LEU A 648 -12.17 5.30 -1.50
N LEU A 649 -11.37 5.90 -2.39
CA LEU A 649 -11.51 5.69 -3.83
C LEU A 649 -11.33 4.22 -4.23
N SER A 650 -10.33 3.53 -3.67
CA SER A 650 -10.15 2.10 -3.93
C SER A 650 -11.29 1.26 -3.34
N THR A 651 -11.76 1.59 -2.11
CA THR A 651 -12.90 0.90 -1.51
C THR A 651 -14.18 1.09 -2.32
N GLU A 652 -14.45 2.31 -2.80
CA GLU A 652 -15.59 2.64 -3.65
C GLU A 652 -15.53 1.91 -5.00
N ALA A 653 -14.38 1.95 -5.69
CA ALA A 653 -14.22 1.24 -6.96
C ALA A 653 -14.50 -0.27 -6.83
N GLY A 654 -13.98 -0.90 -5.78
CA GLY A 654 -14.22 -2.33 -5.53
C GLY A 654 -15.66 -2.63 -5.10
N THR A 655 -16.28 -1.76 -4.29
CA THR A 655 -17.67 -1.97 -3.83
C THR A 655 -18.66 -1.78 -4.98
N LEU A 656 -18.45 -0.77 -5.83
CA LEU A 656 -19.25 -0.53 -7.02
C LEU A 656 -19.17 -1.72 -7.99
N ALA A 657 -17.98 -2.31 -8.15
CA ALA A 657 -17.80 -3.50 -8.97
C ALA A 657 -18.67 -4.67 -8.50
N ARG A 658 -18.76 -4.90 -7.19
CA ARG A 658 -19.61 -5.94 -6.60
C ARG A 658 -21.10 -5.67 -6.85
N VAL A 659 -21.55 -4.43 -6.59
CA VAL A 659 -22.95 -4.03 -6.86
C VAL A 659 -23.34 -4.32 -8.30
N ILE A 660 -22.47 -3.98 -9.26
CA ILE A 660 -22.75 -4.21 -10.68
C ILE A 660 -22.71 -5.71 -11.00
N ALA A 661 -21.76 -6.47 -10.45
CA ALA A 661 -21.68 -7.92 -10.64
C ALA A 661 -22.93 -8.65 -10.13
N ASP A 662 -23.34 -8.37 -8.89
CA ASP A 662 -24.52 -8.94 -8.25
C ASP A 662 -25.82 -8.58 -8.99
N GLY A 663 -25.90 -7.35 -9.48
CA GLY A 663 -26.96 -6.89 -10.37
C GLY A 663 -26.98 -7.66 -11.70
N THR A 664 -25.81 -7.89 -12.30
CA THR A 664 -25.67 -8.69 -13.53
C THR A 664 -26.13 -10.13 -13.32
N ILE A 665 -25.81 -10.78 -12.20
CA ILE A 665 -26.25 -12.15 -11.89
C ILE A 665 -27.78 -12.20 -11.84
N THR A 666 -28.39 -11.29 -11.08
CA THR A 666 -29.86 -11.24 -10.94
C THR A 666 -30.53 -10.99 -12.28
N LEU A 667 -30.03 -10.02 -13.06
CA LEU A 667 -30.59 -9.67 -14.37
C LEU A 667 -30.45 -10.81 -15.38
N SER A 668 -29.30 -11.48 -15.38
CA SER A 668 -29.02 -12.64 -16.24
C SER A 668 -29.88 -13.84 -15.85
N GLY A 669 -30.26 -13.95 -14.58
CA GLY A 669 -31.20 -14.96 -14.08
C GLY A 669 -32.56 -14.94 -14.77
N TYR A 670 -33.04 -13.77 -15.21
CA TYR A 670 -34.31 -13.66 -15.97
C TYR A 670 -34.24 -14.33 -17.35
N LEU A 671 -33.04 -14.52 -17.92
CA LEU A 671 -32.82 -15.22 -19.19
C LEU A 671 -32.74 -16.75 -19.03
N GLY A 672 -32.89 -17.24 -17.79
CA GLY A 672 -32.89 -18.66 -17.42
C GLY A 672 -31.54 -19.15 -16.91
N VAL A 673 -31.58 -20.06 -15.93
CA VAL A 673 -30.40 -20.58 -15.22
C VAL A 673 -29.40 -21.26 -16.17
N GLY A 674 -29.89 -21.95 -17.20
CA GLY A 674 -29.02 -22.64 -18.19
C GLY A 674 -28.21 -21.71 -19.11
N ARG A 675 -28.51 -20.41 -19.15
CA ARG A 675 -27.71 -19.40 -19.87
C ARG A 675 -26.94 -18.47 -18.92
N LEU A 676 -27.16 -18.59 -17.62
CA LEU A 676 -26.63 -17.69 -16.60
C LEU A 676 -25.11 -17.53 -16.72
N LEU A 677 -24.37 -18.65 -16.70
CA LEU A 677 -22.91 -18.68 -16.79
C LEU A 677 -22.35 -17.90 -17.98
N ASN A 678 -22.82 -18.20 -19.20
CA ASN A 678 -22.28 -17.55 -20.39
C ASN A 678 -22.67 -16.07 -20.46
N VAL A 679 -23.87 -15.70 -19.98
CA VAL A 679 -24.32 -14.30 -19.98
C VAL A 679 -23.57 -13.45 -18.97
N THR A 680 -23.29 -13.97 -17.76
CA THR A 680 -22.53 -13.25 -16.73
C THR A 680 -21.04 -13.09 -17.10
N LEU A 681 -20.47 -14.05 -17.83
CA LEU A 681 -19.08 -14.01 -18.30
C LEU A 681 -18.82 -13.01 -19.45
N ILE A 682 -19.82 -12.67 -20.28
CA ILE A 682 -19.65 -11.73 -21.41
C ILE A 682 -19.22 -10.33 -20.91
N PRO A 683 -19.91 -9.69 -19.95
CA PRO A 683 -19.43 -8.44 -19.36
C PRO A 683 -18.05 -8.57 -18.72
N SER A 684 -17.77 -9.66 -18.00
CA SER A 684 -16.45 -9.92 -17.39
C SER A 684 -15.34 -9.91 -18.44
N LEU A 685 -15.56 -10.58 -19.56
CA LEU A 685 -14.63 -10.63 -20.69
C LEU A 685 -14.37 -9.24 -21.28
N PHE A 686 -15.44 -8.47 -21.54
CA PHE A 686 -15.33 -7.13 -22.10
C PHE A 686 -14.58 -6.16 -21.18
N ILE A 687 -14.90 -6.17 -19.88
CA ILE A 687 -14.24 -5.32 -18.87
C ILE A 687 -12.75 -5.71 -18.76
N CYS A 688 -12.43 -7.01 -18.76
CA CYS A 688 -11.06 -7.51 -18.71
C CYS A 688 -10.21 -7.15 -19.94
N ILE A 689 -10.77 -7.27 -21.15
CA ILE A 689 -10.07 -6.85 -22.37
C ILE A 689 -9.82 -5.34 -22.36
N THR A 690 -10.83 -4.56 -21.97
CA THR A 690 -10.73 -3.10 -21.89
C THR A 690 -9.69 -2.67 -20.86
N SER A 691 -9.58 -3.37 -19.72
CA SER A 691 -8.59 -3.05 -18.69
C SER A 691 -7.18 -3.34 -19.18
N ILE A 692 -6.93 -4.48 -19.84
CA ILE A 692 -5.63 -4.82 -20.43
C ILE A 692 -5.20 -3.76 -21.46
N ILE A 693 -6.11 -3.34 -22.32
CA ILE A 693 -5.85 -2.28 -23.31
C ILE A 693 -5.46 -0.97 -22.60
N ALA A 694 -6.20 -0.57 -21.57
CA ALA A 694 -5.91 0.64 -20.79
C ALA A 694 -4.57 0.56 -20.03
N THR A 695 -4.23 -0.61 -19.49
CA THR A 695 -2.96 -0.89 -18.83
C THR A 695 -1.80 -0.79 -19.81
N CYS A 696 -1.94 -1.32 -21.03
CA CYS A 696 -0.94 -1.19 -22.10
C CYS A 696 -0.69 0.29 -22.48
N PHE A 697 -1.72 1.12 -22.58
CA PHE A 697 -1.57 2.55 -22.89
C PHE A 697 -0.87 3.35 -21.78
N THR A 698 -1.02 2.94 -20.52
CA THR A 698 -0.44 3.63 -19.36
C THR A 698 0.80 2.93 -18.79
N TYR A 699 1.27 1.85 -19.42
CA TYR A 699 2.34 0.97 -18.95
C TYR A 699 3.63 1.73 -18.60
N ASN A 700 4.02 2.70 -19.42
CA ASN A 700 5.21 3.52 -19.22
C ASN A 700 5.04 4.65 -18.18
N SER A 701 3.79 4.96 -17.81
CA SER A 701 3.45 6.03 -16.85
C SER A 701 3.22 5.55 -15.42
N LEU A 702 3.25 4.23 -15.19
CA LEU A 702 3.07 3.59 -13.88
C LEU A 702 4.26 3.79 -12.92
N TYR A 703 5.28 4.56 -13.30
CA TYR A 703 6.46 4.93 -12.49
C TYR A 703 6.88 6.39 -12.66
#